data_AF-A0A9W7CA83-F1
#
_entry.id   AF-A0A9W7CA83-F1
#
_cell.length_a   1.000
_cell.length_b   1.000
_cell.length_c   1.000
_cell.angle_alpha   90.00
_cell.angle_beta   90.00
_cell.angle_gamma   90.00
#
_symmetry.space_group_name_H-M   'P 1'
#
loop_
_entity.id
_entity.type
_entity.pdbx_description
1 polymer ?
#
loop_
_entity_poly.entity_id
_entity_poly.type
_entity_poly.pdbx_seq_one_letter_code
_entity_poly.pdbx_strand_id
1 'polypeptide(L)'
;MRGIIALFYLLATPSSALLPSLPAFKVSVPKSATKAAVPPPLRSSTQDIEIQLSQDQCALTPPGYGFDAGAERIMKEGGTTGYINAFVDELIPNVVEKMYSSSSSSSSSSDLAATISGVALVYTRAGHFHGVFTERDYVLWSTSRDVSSTLPERMKFSNSEESEIGRYSTPADKVVTASMTDNASSLLKKMKDSNIRHLLLTKSADVPEGEEDVVGVISMRRIMNVVVSDERLSLQALAKKFPTLVSSYDPVEALKAERSSYANELAKREGVGKQDVIKFGTALTILGGVGIFLTESSWLHSHADLGLIIIFLLGYVGIIFEELFEFNKAAVALLMSTGMWITYADFFESGGTAGEGVLGELKEQLSEVSDICFFLLAASTIVEVVDAHQGFKVVTNAIKTDSKKQLFWIIGFLTFFLSSILNNLTVTIVMVSLLRKIIPDDDDRRLFGAMVVVAANAGGVWTPIGDVTTTMLWINHQLSTVPTVTELFLPSVVCLIGSLFFLQNKIVEDPPGSAKTMPEASSLAPRGKLVFGAGIACLLAVPVFSELTGLPPYLAMLTGLGAMWTLTDAIHMGDEKEAEGLKVPDALAKLDTSGILFFLGILMSIGVLDKSGLLKDLAMFLNDNLPGQEIIATVIGIASALIDNVPLVAATMGMYDLAEYGTDDRLWQLIALCAGTGGSILVIGSASGVALMGLEKVDFLWYLKNVSFGAAVGYFAGIATYLAESAVIHGGGIGGITNLFAEAQSQIPQIGQIDWHGMGVQAANAIDVVATSVQ
;
A
#
# COMPACT_ATOMS: atom_id res chain seq x y z
N MET A 1 -14.35 -22.32 -3.02
CA MET A 1 -14.30 -22.96 -4.37
C MET A 1 -15.52 -22.65 -5.25
N ARG A 2 -16.72 -23.24 -5.05
CA ARG A 2 -17.84 -23.17 -6.03
C ARG A 2 -18.17 -21.78 -6.61
N GLY A 3 -18.24 -20.73 -5.79
CA GLY A 3 -18.48 -19.36 -6.26
C GLY A 3 -17.39 -18.82 -7.20
N ILE A 4 -16.14 -19.23 -7.01
CA ILE A 4 -14.99 -18.85 -7.85
C ILE A 4 -15.09 -19.53 -9.22
N ILE A 5 -15.38 -20.83 -9.24
CA ILE A 5 -15.56 -21.60 -10.49
C ILE A 5 -16.77 -21.05 -11.28
N ALA A 6 -17.88 -20.71 -10.60
CA ALA A 6 -19.03 -20.07 -11.22
C ALA A 6 -18.72 -18.68 -11.80
N LEU A 7 -17.88 -17.89 -11.11
CA LEU A 7 -17.42 -16.59 -11.61
C LEU A 7 -16.58 -16.73 -12.88
N PHE A 8 -15.65 -17.70 -12.92
CA PHE A 8 -14.87 -18.01 -14.13
C PHE A 8 -15.76 -18.51 -15.28
N TYR A 9 -16.78 -19.35 -15.01
CA TYR A 9 -17.71 -19.82 -16.04
C TYR A 9 -18.56 -18.69 -16.63
N LEU A 10 -19.00 -17.72 -15.82
CA LEU A 10 -19.73 -16.54 -16.28
C LEU A 10 -18.88 -15.58 -17.11
N LEU A 11 -17.55 -15.59 -16.93
CA LEU A 11 -16.60 -14.78 -17.70
C LEU A 11 -16.15 -15.45 -19.02
N ALA A 12 -16.49 -16.71 -19.25
CA ALA A 12 -15.96 -17.53 -20.35
C ALA A 12 -16.82 -17.57 -21.63
N THR A 13 -18.04 -17.02 -21.63
CA THR A 13 -18.98 -17.15 -22.77
C THR A 13 -19.04 -15.91 -23.68
N PRO A 14 -18.55 -15.97 -24.93
CA PRO A 14 -18.69 -14.87 -25.89
C PRO A 14 -19.97 -15.00 -26.73
N SER A 15 -20.87 -14.01 -26.67
CA SER A 15 -21.89 -13.75 -27.71
C SER A 15 -22.48 -12.35 -27.60
N SER A 16 -22.98 -11.83 -28.73
CA SER A 16 -23.27 -10.41 -28.93
C SER A 16 -24.73 -10.11 -29.32
N ALA A 17 -25.17 -8.91 -28.92
CA ALA A 17 -26.20 -8.05 -29.53
C ALA A 17 -27.70 -8.24 -29.18
N LEU A 18 -28.41 -7.10 -29.35
CA LEU A 18 -29.86 -6.80 -29.24
C LEU A 18 -30.36 -6.44 -27.81
N LEU A 19 -30.43 -5.16 -27.36
CA LEU A 19 -31.23 -3.96 -27.77
C LEU A 19 -32.69 -3.95 -27.23
N PRO A 20 -33.39 -2.80 -26.99
CA PRO A 20 -33.07 -1.39 -27.36
C PRO A 20 -33.36 -0.24 -26.31
N SER A 21 -32.71 0.92 -26.54
CA SER A 21 -33.09 2.37 -26.35
C SER A 21 -34.15 2.94 -25.34
N LEU A 22 -33.70 3.93 -24.50
CA LEU A 22 -34.17 5.36 -24.30
C LEU A 22 -35.67 5.69 -23.96
N PRO A 23 -36.07 6.92 -23.44
CA PRO A 23 -35.36 8.22 -23.33
C PRO A 23 -35.57 9.17 -22.07
N ALA A 24 -34.62 10.12 -21.87
CA ALA A 24 -34.74 11.59 -21.60
C ALA A 24 -35.37 12.29 -20.32
N PHE A 25 -34.49 13.08 -19.63
CA PHE A 25 -34.56 14.54 -19.26
C PHE A 25 -35.48 15.19 -18.17
N LYS A 26 -34.86 15.73 -17.08
CA LYS A 26 -34.80 17.16 -16.56
C LYS A 26 -34.38 17.24 -15.06
N VAL A 27 -33.41 18.06 -14.60
CA VAL A 27 -33.44 19.51 -14.17
C VAL A 27 -34.44 19.80 -13.03
N SER A 28 -34.17 20.39 -11.84
CA SER A 28 -32.97 20.77 -10.99
C SER A 28 -33.49 20.99 -9.51
N VAL A 29 -32.88 21.45 -8.37
CA VAL A 29 -31.64 22.10 -7.83
C VAL A 29 -31.42 23.62 -8.12
N PRO A 30 -31.50 24.65 -7.19
CA PRO A 30 -30.86 24.84 -5.82
C PRO A 30 -31.65 25.67 -4.71
N LYS A 31 -31.22 25.89 -3.42
CA LYS A 31 -30.54 27.13 -2.80
C LYS A 31 -30.14 27.05 -1.26
N SER A 32 -28.94 27.50 -0.78
CA SER A 32 -28.45 28.74 -0.04
C SER A 32 -28.72 28.80 1.51
N ALA A 33 -27.66 29.01 2.34
CA ALA A 33 -27.60 29.35 3.80
C ALA A 33 -28.28 30.68 4.27
N THR A 34 -27.72 31.83 4.75
CA THR A 34 -26.39 32.37 5.20
C THR A 34 -26.71 33.53 6.22
N LYS A 35 -26.00 34.63 6.58
CA LYS A 35 -24.74 35.39 6.29
C LYS A 35 -24.55 36.43 7.45
N ALA A 36 -23.31 36.87 7.80
CA ALA A 36 -22.97 38.15 8.54
C ALA A 36 -23.41 38.32 10.05
N ALA A 37 -22.98 39.33 10.87
CA ALA A 37 -21.74 40.14 11.05
C ALA A 37 -21.83 41.01 12.38
N VAL A 38 -20.78 41.25 13.20
CA VAL A 38 -19.80 42.41 13.26
C VAL A 38 -20.44 43.81 13.55
N PRO A 39 -19.84 44.80 14.28
CA PRO A 39 -18.73 44.92 15.28
C PRO A 39 -19.27 45.54 16.64
N PRO A 40 -18.67 46.48 17.45
CA PRO A 40 -17.29 47.00 17.65
C PRO A 40 -16.85 47.02 19.18
N PRO A 41 -16.28 48.06 19.90
CA PRO A 41 -15.31 47.81 21.02
C PRO A 41 -15.48 48.62 22.36
N LEU A 42 -14.61 48.37 23.38
CA LEU A 42 -13.96 49.42 24.23
C LEU A 42 -12.80 48.87 25.11
N ARG A 43 -11.95 49.76 25.64
CA ARG A 43 -10.57 49.52 26.12
C ARG A 43 -10.39 49.09 27.59
N SER A 44 -9.36 48.30 27.86
CA SER A 44 -8.29 48.49 28.90
C SER A 44 -7.44 47.21 29.02
N SER A 45 -6.14 47.14 29.35
CA SER A 45 -4.97 48.02 29.35
C SER A 45 -3.89 47.29 30.17
N THR A 46 -2.76 46.91 29.58
CA THR A 46 -1.48 46.67 30.30
C THR A 46 -0.33 46.78 29.29
N GLN A 47 0.91 46.93 29.76
CA GLN A 47 2.05 47.32 28.92
C GLN A 47 2.98 46.14 28.67
N ASP A 48 3.25 45.85 27.40
CA ASP A 48 4.36 44.99 26.95
C ASP A 48 5.46 45.82 26.28
N ILE A 49 6.66 45.25 26.19
CA ILE A 49 7.88 45.95 25.74
C ILE A 49 7.90 46.03 24.21
N GLU A 50 7.69 47.23 23.68
CA GLU A 50 7.64 47.49 22.23
C GLU A 50 9.04 47.49 21.59
N ILE A 51 9.46 46.35 21.04
CA ILE A 51 10.54 46.31 20.04
C ILE A 51 9.97 46.83 18.73
N GLN A 52 10.37 48.03 18.30
CA GLN A 52 9.94 48.63 17.04
C GLN A 52 10.58 47.92 15.83
N LEU A 53 9.96 46.81 15.42
CA LEU A 53 10.13 46.23 14.10
C LEU A 53 9.37 47.10 13.08
N SER A 54 10.10 47.75 12.19
CA SER A 54 9.55 48.47 11.03
C SER A 54 8.70 47.53 10.17
N GLN A 55 7.52 47.98 9.74
CA GLN A 55 6.46 47.12 9.18
C GLN A 55 6.79 46.47 7.81
N ASP A 56 7.88 46.86 7.16
CA ASP A 56 8.24 46.46 5.78
C ASP A 56 9.18 45.25 5.66
N GLN A 57 9.57 44.56 6.75
CA GLN A 57 10.48 43.40 6.67
C GLN A 57 9.89 42.09 7.23
N CYS A 58 9.07 41.43 6.41
CA CYS A 58 8.83 39.98 6.51
C CYS A 58 9.77 39.21 5.54
N ALA A 59 11.07 39.48 5.65
CA ALA A 59 12.11 39.03 4.71
C ALA A 59 12.92 37.85 5.28
N LEU A 60 12.30 36.67 5.39
CA LEU A 60 13.00 35.41 5.73
C LEU A 60 13.81 34.82 4.55
N THR A 61 13.71 35.43 3.36
CA THR A 61 14.52 35.13 2.17
C THR A 61 15.00 36.42 1.50
N PRO A 62 16.17 36.43 0.84
CA PRO A 62 16.60 37.57 0.05
C PRO A 62 15.73 37.80 -1.20
N PRO A 63 15.71 39.05 -1.73
CA PRO A 63 15.00 39.40 -2.96
C PRO A 63 15.28 38.43 -4.12
N GLY A 64 14.20 37.90 -4.70
CA GLY A 64 14.24 36.99 -5.85
C GLY A 64 14.31 35.50 -5.52
N TYR A 65 14.26 35.09 -4.23
CA TYR A 65 14.21 33.68 -3.84
C TYR A 65 12.88 33.28 -3.21
N GLY A 66 11.93 32.88 -4.07
CA GLY A 66 10.90 31.89 -3.74
C GLY A 66 9.69 32.38 -2.93
N PHE A 67 9.88 32.93 -1.74
CA PHE A 67 8.79 33.63 -1.02
C PHE A 67 8.56 35.05 -1.59
N ASP A 68 9.58 35.59 -2.28
CA ASP A 68 9.50 36.77 -3.14
C ASP A 68 9.03 36.46 -4.59
N ALA A 69 8.48 35.28 -4.85
CA ALA A 69 7.86 35.00 -6.15
C ALA A 69 6.60 35.86 -6.33
N GLY A 70 6.64 36.80 -7.28
CA GLY A 70 5.49 37.65 -7.62
C GLY A 70 4.31 36.85 -8.20
N ALA A 71 3.08 37.33 -8.00
CA ALA A 71 1.85 36.71 -8.47
C ALA A 71 1.88 36.35 -9.96
N GLU A 72 2.54 37.16 -10.80
CA GLU A 72 2.76 36.89 -12.23
C GLU A 72 3.42 35.52 -12.50
N ARG A 73 4.47 35.15 -11.74
CA ARG A 73 5.15 33.85 -11.90
C ARG A 73 4.22 32.70 -11.53
N ILE A 74 3.49 32.84 -10.43
CA ILE A 74 2.55 31.82 -9.93
C ILE A 74 1.39 31.60 -10.91
N MET A 75 0.91 32.66 -11.57
CA MET A 75 -0.08 32.57 -12.64
C MET A 75 0.49 31.91 -13.90
N LYS A 76 1.73 32.25 -14.29
CA LYS A 76 2.37 31.76 -15.52
C LYS A 76 2.73 30.28 -15.45
N GLU A 77 3.24 29.80 -14.31
CA GLU A 77 3.52 28.38 -14.07
C GLU A 77 2.23 27.56 -13.81
N GLY A 78 1.11 28.22 -13.49
CA GLY A 78 -0.12 27.57 -13.02
C GLY A 78 -1.14 27.13 -14.08
N GLY A 79 -1.04 27.60 -15.33
CA GLY A 79 -1.89 27.20 -16.48
C GLY A 79 -3.36 27.69 -16.43
N THR A 80 -3.71 28.69 -17.25
CA THR A 80 -5.01 29.41 -17.30
C THR A 80 -5.47 30.09 -16.00
N THR A 81 -6.38 31.06 -16.15
CA THR A 81 -6.74 32.05 -15.13
C THR A 81 -7.36 31.49 -13.86
N GLY A 82 -7.82 30.23 -13.84
CA GLY A 82 -8.29 29.54 -12.63
C GLY A 82 -9.69 29.94 -12.16
N TYR A 83 -10.50 30.55 -13.03
CA TYR A 83 -11.89 30.88 -12.77
C TYR A 83 -12.76 30.69 -14.02
N ILE A 84 -14.07 30.72 -13.83
CA ILE A 84 -15.07 30.89 -14.91
C ILE A 84 -15.92 32.14 -14.62
N ASN A 85 -16.64 32.64 -15.62
CA ASN A 85 -17.62 33.71 -15.44
C ASN A 85 -19.06 33.17 -15.43
N ALA A 86 -19.90 33.78 -14.60
CA ALA A 86 -21.34 33.50 -14.51
C ALA A 86 -22.12 34.79 -14.27
N PHE A 87 -23.37 34.86 -14.72
CA PHE A 87 -24.27 35.95 -14.35
C PHE A 87 -24.98 35.70 -13.02
N VAL A 88 -25.36 36.77 -12.30
CA VAL A 88 -26.10 36.71 -11.03
C VAL A 88 -27.35 35.85 -11.07
N ASP A 89 -28.00 35.78 -12.24
CA ASP A 89 -29.22 35.01 -12.52
C ASP A 89 -28.99 33.55 -12.95
N GLU A 90 -27.74 33.10 -13.10
CA GLU A 90 -27.44 31.70 -13.45
C GLU A 90 -27.69 30.74 -12.28
N LEU A 91 -28.20 29.54 -12.59
CA LEU A 91 -28.44 28.49 -11.62
C LEU A 91 -27.12 27.91 -11.09
N ILE A 92 -27.00 27.76 -9.77
CA ILE A 92 -25.81 27.21 -9.10
C ILE A 92 -25.28 25.90 -9.72
N PRO A 93 -26.08 24.86 -10.02
CA PRO A 93 -25.57 23.63 -10.65
C PRO A 93 -25.01 23.87 -12.05
N ASN A 94 -25.55 24.79 -12.84
CA ASN A 94 -25.02 25.09 -14.17
C ASN A 94 -23.63 25.76 -14.06
N VAL A 95 -23.43 26.60 -13.04
CA VAL A 95 -22.12 27.22 -12.76
C VAL A 95 -21.14 26.21 -12.17
N VAL A 96 -21.60 25.33 -11.27
CA VAL A 96 -20.80 24.21 -10.72
C VAL A 96 -20.39 23.24 -11.83
N GLU A 97 -21.30 22.88 -12.73
CA GLU A 97 -21.00 22.08 -13.92
C GLU A 97 -19.94 22.78 -14.79
N LYS A 98 -20.05 24.09 -15.04
CA LYS A 98 -18.98 24.87 -15.70
C LYS A 98 -17.65 24.90 -14.91
N MET A 99 -17.65 24.81 -13.58
CA MET A 99 -16.43 24.80 -12.74
C MET A 99 -15.69 23.44 -12.79
N TYR A 100 -16.40 22.35 -13.08
CA TYR A 100 -15.87 20.97 -13.03
C TYR A 100 -15.90 20.21 -14.37
N SER A 101 -16.57 20.72 -15.41
CA SER A 101 -16.60 20.08 -16.74
C SER A 101 -15.34 20.39 -17.54
N SER A 102 -14.76 19.35 -18.13
CA SER A 102 -13.75 19.47 -19.17
C SER A 102 -14.36 20.11 -20.42
N SER A 103 -13.75 21.17 -20.96
CA SER A 103 -14.24 21.93 -22.11
C SER A 103 -14.19 21.14 -23.43
N SER A 104 -15.20 20.29 -23.66
CA SER A 104 -15.33 19.45 -24.85
C SER A 104 -15.91 20.21 -26.05
N SER A 105 -15.19 21.21 -26.55
CA SER A 105 -15.51 21.86 -27.84
C SER A 105 -14.23 22.24 -28.61
N SER A 106 -14.27 21.99 -29.91
CA SER A 106 -13.11 21.97 -30.80
C SER A 106 -12.50 23.35 -31.10
N SER A 107 -11.18 23.50 -30.90
CA SER A 107 -10.26 23.85 -31.99
C SER A 107 -8.78 23.77 -31.57
N SER A 108 -7.90 23.69 -32.56
CA SER A 108 -6.45 23.43 -32.46
C SER A 108 -5.63 24.43 -31.64
N SER A 109 -5.04 23.98 -30.52
CA SER A 109 -3.64 24.25 -30.16
C SER A 109 -3.19 23.35 -29.01
N SER A 110 -1.89 23.05 -28.94
CA SER A 110 -1.28 22.35 -27.81
C SER A 110 -0.97 23.33 -26.69
N ASP A 111 -1.85 23.40 -25.68
CA ASP A 111 -1.51 23.74 -24.28
C ASP A 111 -2.81 23.85 -23.45
N LEU A 112 -3.24 22.76 -22.81
CA LEU A 112 -3.97 22.84 -21.53
C LEU A 112 -4.07 21.48 -20.80
N ALA A 113 -3.52 21.41 -19.60
CA ALA A 113 -4.04 20.51 -18.58
C ALA A 113 -5.39 21.09 -18.10
N ALA A 114 -6.44 20.27 -18.03
CA ALA A 114 -7.79 20.74 -17.73
C ALA A 114 -7.94 21.19 -16.26
N THR A 115 -7.54 22.42 -15.96
CA THR A 115 -7.65 23.02 -14.63
C THR A 115 -9.12 23.20 -14.22
N ILE A 116 -9.61 22.30 -13.37
CA ILE A 116 -10.81 22.53 -12.56
C ILE A 116 -10.65 23.88 -11.85
N SER A 117 -11.56 24.82 -12.10
CA SER A 117 -11.38 26.19 -11.59
C SER A 117 -11.58 26.27 -10.07
N GLY A 118 -12.53 25.50 -9.53
CA GLY A 118 -12.95 25.58 -8.11
C GLY A 118 -13.60 26.91 -7.72
N VAL A 119 -13.64 27.87 -8.65
CA VAL A 119 -14.04 29.28 -8.45
C VAL A 119 -14.80 29.78 -9.69
N ALA A 120 -15.86 30.55 -9.44
CA ALA A 120 -16.61 31.31 -10.43
C ALA A 120 -16.72 32.78 -10.02
N LEU A 121 -16.53 33.68 -10.97
CA LEU A 121 -16.75 35.12 -10.83
C LEU A 121 -18.16 35.46 -11.29
N VAL A 122 -18.89 36.21 -10.48
CA VAL A 122 -20.30 36.50 -10.68
C VAL A 122 -20.48 37.96 -11.08
N TYR A 123 -21.17 38.20 -12.20
CA TYR A 123 -21.41 39.54 -12.75
C TYR A 123 -22.91 39.81 -12.91
N THR A 124 -23.32 41.07 -12.76
CA THR A 124 -24.66 41.51 -13.13
C THR A 124 -24.84 41.49 -14.65
N ARG A 125 -26.08 41.46 -15.15
CA ARG A 125 -26.37 41.62 -16.58
C ARG A 125 -25.98 42.99 -17.17
N ALA A 126 -25.59 43.95 -16.32
CA ALA A 126 -25.01 45.23 -16.70
C ALA A 126 -23.46 45.22 -16.76
N GLY A 127 -22.82 44.08 -16.51
CA GLY A 127 -21.36 43.93 -16.54
C GLY A 127 -20.65 44.19 -15.21
N HIS A 128 -21.31 44.81 -14.22
CA HIS A 128 -20.71 45.07 -12.91
C HIS A 128 -20.41 43.77 -12.16
N PHE A 129 -19.24 43.70 -11.54
CA PHE A 129 -18.86 42.58 -10.66
C PHE A 129 -19.76 42.53 -9.41
N HIS A 130 -20.22 41.32 -9.07
CA HIS A 130 -21.16 41.07 -7.99
C HIS A 130 -20.54 40.22 -6.87
N GLY A 131 -19.56 39.37 -7.18
CA GLY A 131 -18.82 38.60 -6.17
C GLY A 131 -18.17 37.31 -6.69
N VAL A 132 -17.67 36.50 -5.77
CA VAL A 132 -17.03 35.19 -6.05
C VAL A 132 -17.87 34.05 -5.48
N PHE A 133 -17.92 32.92 -6.18
CA PHE A 133 -18.53 31.68 -5.72
C PHE A 133 -17.51 30.52 -5.76
N THR A 134 -17.50 29.69 -4.73
CA THR A 134 -16.49 28.65 -4.51
C THR A 134 -17.11 27.35 -3.97
N GLU A 135 -16.30 26.29 -3.83
CA GLU A 135 -16.62 25.07 -3.05
C GLU A 135 -17.29 25.37 -1.70
N ARG A 136 -16.84 26.40 -0.97
CA ARG A 136 -17.40 26.76 0.34
C ARG A 136 -18.82 27.28 0.20
N ASP A 137 -19.07 28.13 -0.79
CA ASP A 137 -20.39 28.69 -1.06
C ASP A 137 -21.35 27.58 -1.58
N TYR A 138 -20.82 26.57 -2.26
CA TYR A 138 -21.53 25.34 -2.63
C TYR A 138 -21.86 24.45 -1.40
N VAL A 139 -20.95 24.25 -0.45
CA VAL A 139 -21.26 23.47 0.78
C VAL A 139 -22.24 24.22 1.70
N LEU A 140 -22.11 25.54 1.81
CA LEU A 140 -23.12 26.40 2.46
C LEU A 140 -24.46 26.40 1.70
N TRP A 141 -24.43 26.12 0.40
CA TRP A 141 -25.62 25.98 -0.42
C TRP A 141 -26.33 24.62 -0.25
N SER A 142 -25.58 23.52 -0.05
CA SER A 142 -26.16 22.18 0.11
C SER A 142 -26.70 21.96 1.52
N THR A 143 -25.91 22.31 2.55
CA THR A 143 -26.25 22.09 3.97
C THR A 143 -27.49 22.87 4.43
N SER A 144 -27.84 23.96 3.76
CA SER A 144 -29.09 24.70 4.03
C SER A 144 -30.36 23.94 3.63
N ARG A 145 -30.23 22.90 2.80
CA ARG A 145 -31.36 22.10 2.30
C ARG A 145 -31.79 21.04 3.32
N ASP A 146 -30.84 20.41 4.03
CA ASP A 146 -31.12 19.36 5.01
C ASP A 146 -31.96 19.85 6.21
N VAL A 147 -31.69 21.07 6.70
CA VAL A 147 -32.42 21.68 7.83
C VAL A 147 -33.92 21.87 7.50
N SER A 148 -34.26 22.02 6.22
CA SER A 148 -35.65 22.17 5.75
C SER A 148 -36.45 20.87 5.70
N SER A 149 -35.83 19.71 5.93
CA SER A 149 -36.48 18.38 5.84
C SER A 149 -37.61 18.15 6.86
N THR A 150 -37.57 18.87 7.98
CA THR A 150 -38.47 18.71 9.14
C THR A 150 -39.81 19.44 9.04
N LEU A 151 -40.06 20.21 7.96
CA LEU A 151 -41.27 21.03 7.79
C LEU A 151 -42.40 20.33 7.00
N PRO A 152 -43.68 20.67 7.26
CA PRO A 152 -44.83 20.08 6.56
C PRO A 152 -44.83 20.33 5.04
N GLU A 153 -45.34 19.35 4.29
CA GLU A 153 -45.20 19.29 2.81
C GLU A 153 -45.68 20.52 2.06
N ARG A 154 -46.72 21.21 2.55
CA ARG A 154 -47.25 22.44 1.92
C ARG A 154 -46.26 23.60 1.86
N MET A 155 -45.14 23.56 2.60
CA MET A 155 -44.06 24.56 2.51
C MET A 155 -42.89 24.15 1.59
N LYS A 156 -42.81 22.88 1.16
CA LYS A 156 -41.66 22.36 0.39
C LYS A 156 -41.57 22.92 -1.05
N PHE A 157 -42.70 23.25 -1.66
CA PHE A 157 -42.82 23.60 -3.09
C PHE A 157 -42.41 25.03 -3.50
N SER A 158 -41.65 25.77 -2.68
CA SER A 158 -41.48 27.23 -2.87
C SER A 158 -40.05 27.75 -3.16
N ASN A 159 -38.97 27.05 -2.77
CA ASN A 159 -37.63 27.67 -2.74
C ASN A 159 -36.40 26.79 -3.06
N SER A 160 -36.53 25.47 -3.19
CA SER A 160 -35.37 24.56 -3.09
C SER A 160 -34.77 24.04 -4.41
N GLU A 161 -35.31 24.41 -5.59
CA GLU A 161 -34.99 23.74 -6.86
C GLU A 161 -34.72 24.59 -8.14
N GLU A 162 -35.04 25.88 -8.22
CA GLU A 162 -34.52 26.76 -9.30
C GLU A 162 -34.29 28.18 -8.78
N SER A 163 -33.02 28.59 -8.72
CA SER A 163 -32.64 29.56 -7.71
C SER A 163 -31.17 30.04 -7.79
N GLU A 164 -30.99 31.21 -8.41
CA GLU A 164 -29.73 31.84 -8.88
C GLU A 164 -28.51 32.01 -7.92
N ILE A 165 -27.30 31.96 -8.50
CA ILE A 165 -25.99 32.05 -7.83
C ILE A 165 -25.74 33.36 -7.07
N GLY A 166 -26.22 34.50 -7.58
CA GLY A 166 -25.91 35.83 -7.03
C GLY A 166 -26.34 36.07 -5.58
N ARG A 167 -27.23 35.25 -5.02
CA ARG A 167 -27.57 35.34 -3.58
C ARG A 167 -26.52 34.64 -2.69
N TYR A 168 -25.90 33.55 -3.17
CA TYR A 168 -25.01 32.68 -2.38
C TYR A 168 -23.52 32.87 -2.66
N SER A 169 -23.13 33.58 -3.73
CA SER A 169 -21.76 34.11 -3.87
C SER A 169 -21.35 34.97 -2.66
N THR A 170 -20.08 34.92 -2.29
CA THR A 170 -19.44 35.92 -1.42
C THR A 170 -19.45 37.25 -2.18
N PRO A 171 -20.17 38.29 -1.73
CA PRO A 171 -20.37 39.49 -2.53
C PRO A 171 -19.08 40.32 -2.63
N ALA A 172 -19.00 41.18 -3.66
CA ALA A 172 -17.82 41.97 -4.00
C ALA A 172 -17.18 42.72 -2.81
N ASP A 173 -17.99 43.23 -1.86
CA ASP A 173 -17.55 43.92 -0.64
C ASP A 173 -16.74 43.06 0.35
N LYS A 174 -16.71 41.73 0.13
CA LYS A 174 -16.06 40.72 1.00
C LYS A 174 -15.09 39.82 0.23
N VAL A 175 -14.84 40.13 -1.03
CA VAL A 175 -13.81 39.46 -1.84
C VAL A 175 -12.46 40.08 -1.48
N VAL A 176 -11.54 39.26 -0.96
CA VAL A 176 -10.16 39.70 -0.73
C VAL A 176 -9.42 39.69 -2.06
N THR A 177 -8.80 40.81 -2.39
CA THR A 177 -8.07 41.07 -3.61
C THR A 177 -6.56 41.20 -3.36
N ALA A 178 -5.79 41.02 -4.42
CA ALA A 178 -4.34 41.23 -4.46
C ALA A 178 -3.93 41.80 -5.83
N SER A 179 -2.77 42.44 -5.89
CA SER A 179 -2.20 42.96 -7.13
C SER A 179 -1.31 41.92 -7.80
N MET A 180 -1.05 42.07 -9.10
CA MET A 180 0.03 41.36 -9.80
C MET A 180 1.42 41.62 -9.18
N THR A 181 1.57 42.70 -8.41
CA THR A 181 2.79 43.08 -7.68
C THR A 181 2.93 42.44 -6.29
N ASP A 182 1.93 41.74 -5.77
CA ASP A 182 2.06 41.00 -4.51
C ASP A 182 2.98 39.78 -4.67
N ASN A 183 3.80 39.50 -3.65
CA ASN A 183 4.66 38.31 -3.58
C ASN A 183 3.99 37.13 -2.84
N ALA A 184 4.52 35.92 -3.00
CA ALA A 184 3.99 34.71 -2.37
C ALA A 184 3.80 34.84 -0.85
N SER A 185 4.71 35.53 -0.13
CA SER A 185 4.53 35.87 1.29
C SER A 185 3.29 36.73 1.56
N SER A 186 3.09 37.82 0.82
CA SER A 186 1.92 38.70 0.97
C SER A 186 0.63 37.95 0.64
N LEU A 187 0.61 37.17 -0.45
CA LEU A 187 -0.53 36.36 -0.84
C LEU A 187 -0.87 35.32 0.25
N LEU A 188 0.11 34.52 0.71
CA LEU A 188 -0.10 33.52 1.77
C LEU A 188 -0.56 34.14 3.09
N LYS A 189 0.00 35.30 3.46
CA LYS A 189 -0.44 36.04 4.65
C LYS A 189 -1.88 36.52 4.51
N LYS A 190 -2.22 37.23 3.43
CA LYS A 190 -3.60 37.68 3.13
C LYS A 190 -4.58 36.50 3.18
N MET A 191 -4.19 35.34 2.65
CA MET A 191 -5.01 34.12 2.65
C MET A 191 -5.17 33.48 4.03
N LYS A 192 -4.10 33.44 4.85
CA LYS A 192 -4.13 32.91 6.22
C LYS A 192 -4.93 33.82 7.15
N ASP A 193 -4.62 35.12 7.14
CA ASP A 193 -5.25 36.13 7.99
C ASP A 193 -6.76 36.27 7.69
N SER A 194 -7.16 36.10 6.42
CA SER A 194 -8.58 36.10 5.99
C SER A 194 -9.25 34.73 6.03
N ASN A 195 -8.51 33.65 6.30
CA ASN A 195 -8.96 32.25 6.25
C ASN A 195 -9.67 31.86 4.93
N ILE A 196 -8.98 32.07 3.80
CA ILE A 196 -9.47 31.80 2.43
C ILE A 196 -8.51 30.91 1.65
N ARG A 197 -9.05 30.07 0.75
CA ARG A 197 -8.28 29.14 -0.11
C ARG A 197 -8.02 29.67 -1.52
N HIS A 198 -8.70 30.74 -1.91
CA HIS A 198 -8.64 31.38 -3.23
C HIS A 198 -8.54 32.89 -3.05
N LEU A 199 -7.75 33.55 -3.89
CA LEU A 199 -7.44 34.98 -3.83
C LEU A 199 -7.53 35.58 -5.24
N LEU A 200 -8.25 36.69 -5.36
CA LEU A 200 -8.55 37.34 -6.66
C LEU A 200 -7.44 38.34 -7.00
N LEU A 201 -6.88 38.25 -8.21
CA LEU A 201 -5.90 39.21 -8.71
C LEU A 201 -6.61 40.31 -9.51
N THR A 202 -6.43 41.56 -9.12
CA THR A 202 -6.97 42.75 -9.82
C THR A 202 -5.85 43.70 -10.24
N LYS A 203 -6.12 44.54 -11.24
CA LYS A 203 -5.14 45.52 -11.77
C LYS A 203 -4.75 46.60 -10.76
N SER A 204 -5.65 46.97 -9.85
CA SER A 204 -5.49 48.09 -8.90
C SER A 204 -5.39 47.68 -7.42
N ALA A 205 -5.44 46.38 -7.11
CA ALA A 205 -5.64 45.81 -5.76
C ALA A 205 -7.02 46.09 -5.11
N ASP A 206 -7.80 47.05 -5.62
CA ASP A 206 -9.18 47.28 -5.20
C ASP A 206 -10.14 46.16 -5.67
N VAL A 207 -11.37 46.20 -5.15
CA VAL A 207 -12.50 45.39 -5.63
C VAL A 207 -12.77 45.77 -7.09
N PRO A 208 -12.87 44.80 -8.03
CA PRO A 208 -13.02 45.10 -9.45
C PRO A 208 -14.42 45.67 -9.75
N GLU A 209 -14.53 46.63 -10.66
CA GLU A 209 -15.82 47.17 -11.09
C GLU A 209 -16.45 46.31 -12.19
N GLY A 210 -15.63 45.72 -13.07
CA GLY A 210 -16.07 44.86 -14.18
C GLY A 210 -15.12 43.69 -14.46
N GLU A 211 -15.41 42.95 -15.55
CA GLU A 211 -14.61 41.78 -15.96
C GLU A 211 -13.16 42.17 -16.32
N GLU A 212 -12.96 43.32 -16.96
CA GLU A 212 -11.64 43.78 -17.42
C GLU A 212 -10.65 44.07 -16.28
N ASP A 213 -11.09 44.26 -15.04
CA ASP A 213 -10.21 44.57 -13.90
C ASP A 213 -9.52 43.32 -13.32
N VAL A 214 -10.07 42.13 -13.60
CA VAL A 214 -9.58 40.85 -13.08
C VAL A 214 -8.50 40.26 -13.97
N VAL A 215 -7.41 39.80 -13.36
CA VAL A 215 -6.26 39.21 -14.05
C VAL A 215 -6.16 37.69 -13.81
N GLY A 216 -6.72 37.17 -12.72
CA GLY A 216 -6.58 35.76 -12.36
C GLY A 216 -7.14 35.41 -10.98
N VAL A 217 -7.21 34.11 -10.70
CA VAL A 217 -7.42 33.57 -9.35
C VAL A 217 -6.27 32.62 -8.99
N ILE A 218 -5.61 32.92 -7.86
CA ILE A 218 -4.61 32.05 -7.26
C ILE A 218 -5.29 31.21 -6.17
N SER A 219 -5.07 29.89 -6.22
CA SER A 219 -5.42 28.98 -5.13
C SER A 219 -4.22 28.75 -4.21
N MET A 220 -4.47 28.48 -2.93
CA MET A 220 -3.39 28.19 -1.98
C MET A 220 -2.58 26.94 -2.40
N ARG A 221 -3.24 25.98 -3.07
CA ARG A 221 -2.59 24.82 -3.70
C ARG A 221 -1.59 25.23 -4.79
N ARG A 222 -1.93 26.21 -5.65
CA ARG A 222 -1.00 26.74 -6.66
C ARG A 222 0.24 27.37 -6.02
N ILE A 223 0.08 28.18 -4.97
CA ILE A 223 1.24 28.77 -4.27
C ILE A 223 2.12 27.68 -3.66
N MET A 224 1.52 26.73 -2.92
CA MET A 224 2.27 25.64 -2.30
C MET A 224 2.97 24.74 -3.33
N ASN A 225 2.35 24.46 -4.49
CA ASN A 225 3.00 23.71 -5.56
C ASN A 225 4.25 24.42 -6.11
N VAL A 226 4.20 25.73 -6.33
CA VAL A 226 5.37 26.52 -6.77
C VAL A 226 6.47 26.54 -5.69
N VAL A 227 6.08 26.69 -4.42
CA VAL A 227 7.01 26.65 -3.27
C VAL A 227 7.67 25.28 -3.07
N VAL A 228 6.98 24.18 -3.40
CA VAL A 228 7.49 22.80 -3.26
C VAL A 228 8.29 22.34 -4.48
N SER A 229 8.00 22.85 -5.68
CA SER A 229 8.68 22.44 -6.93
C SER A 229 9.97 23.21 -7.24
N ASP A 230 10.16 24.41 -6.69
CA ASP A 230 11.42 25.15 -6.79
C ASP A 230 12.43 24.57 -5.76
N GLU A 231 13.32 23.65 -6.18
CA GLU A 231 14.28 22.94 -5.30
C GLU A 231 15.07 23.86 -4.35
N ARG A 232 15.26 25.13 -4.76
CA ARG A 232 15.94 26.20 -4.00
C ARG A 232 15.24 26.53 -2.67
N LEU A 233 13.96 26.20 -2.55
CA LEU A 233 13.10 26.38 -1.37
C LEU A 233 12.92 25.11 -0.53
N SER A 234 13.49 23.98 -0.94
CA SER A 234 13.50 22.79 -0.07
C SER A 234 14.12 23.17 1.29
N LEU A 235 13.50 22.74 2.39
CA LEU A 235 13.94 23.10 3.75
C LEU A 235 15.40 22.69 3.99
N GLN A 236 15.85 21.60 3.35
CA GLN A 236 17.24 21.14 3.33
C GLN A 236 18.18 22.12 2.61
N ALA A 237 17.80 22.67 1.45
CA ALA A 237 18.61 23.67 0.73
C ALA A 237 18.68 25.01 1.49
N LEU A 238 17.57 25.44 2.11
CA LEU A 238 17.55 26.63 2.96
C LEU A 238 18.46 26.46 4.19
N ALA A 239 18.34 25.34 4.92
CA ALA A 239 19.19 25.04 6.08
C ALA A 239 20.68 24.95 5.71
N LYS A 240 21.02 24.34 4.55
CA LYS A 240 22.41 24.22 4.07
C LYS A 240 23.00 25.56 3.60
N LYS A 241 22.18 26.61 3.39
CA LYS A 241 22.61 27.92 2.87
C LYS A 241 22.52 29.08 3.87
N PHE A 242 21.64 28.99 4.87
CA PHE A 242 21.48 30.00 5.94
C PHE A 242 21.50 29.36 7.34
N PRO A 243 22.64 28.78 7.78
CA PRO A 243 22.73 28.02 9.03
C PRO A 243 22.38 28.84 10.30
N THR A 244 22.50 30.17 10.24
CA THR A 244 22.16 31.08 11.35
C THR A 244 20.66 31.32 11.54
N LEU A 245 19.80 30.98 10.57
CA LEU A 245 18.34 31.00 10.76
C LEU A 245 17.85 29.78 11.54
N VAL A 246 18.53 28.63 11.40
CA VAL A 246 18.16 27.37 12.04
C VAL A 246 18.62 27.30 13.49
N SER A 247 19.71 27.99 13.86
CA SER A 247 20.27 27.98 15.22
C SER A 247 19.37 28.59 16.32
N SER A 248 18.22 29.17 15.97
CA SER A 248 17.20 29.67 16.90
C SER A 248 15.83 29.01 16.76
N TYR A 249 15.64 28.11 15.77
CA TYR A 249 14.39 27.43 15.51
C TYR A 249 14.62 26.21 14.60
N ASP A 250 14.68 25.00 15.16
CA ASP A 250 14.60 23.78 14.34
C ASP A 250 13.13 23.53 13.96
N PRO A 251 12.76 23.56 12.66
CA PRO A 251 11.39 23.28 12.23
C PRO A 251 10.97 21.82 12.47
N VAL A 252 11.90 20.86 12.59
CA VAL A 252 11.59 19.47 12.90
C VAL A 252 11.29 19.30 14.39
N GLU A 253 12.09 19.90 15.27
CA GLU A 253 11.77 20.01 16.70
C GLU A 253 10.47 20.80 16.92
N ALA A 254 10.23 21.89 16.17
CA ALA A 254 8.96 22.63 16.21
C ALA A 254 7.76 21.78 15.76
N LEU A 255 7.87 20.97 14.70
CA LEU A 255 6.80 20.06 14.28
C LEU A 255 6.60 18.89 15.25
N LYS A 256 7.67 18.39 15.89
CA LYS A 256 7.58 17.42 17.00
C LYS A 256 6.90 18.05 18.21
N ALA A 257 7.23 19.29 18.54
CA ALA A 257 6.62 20.06 19.63
C ALA A 257 5.16 20.43 19.32
N GLU A 258 4.81 20.73 18.06
CA GLU A 258 3.44 20.98 17.62
C GLU A 258 2.59 19.70 17.66
N ARG A 259 3.11 18.55 17.19
CA ARG A 259 2.47 17.25 17.39
C ARG A 259 2.30 16.89 18.87
N SER A 260 3.32 17.16 19.69
CA SER A 260 3.26 16.92 21.14
C SER A 260 2.29 17.88 21.83
N SER A 261 2.21 19.13 21.38
CA SER A 261 1.25 20.13 21.87
C SER A 261 -0.17 19.73 21.47
N TYR A 262 -0.38 19.28 20.24
CA TYR A 262 -1.67 18.79 19.73
C TYR A 262 -2.14 17.54 20.50
N ALA A 263 -1.25 16.58 20.77
CA ALA A 263 -1.54 15.44 21.64
C ALA A 263 -1.87 15.89 23.08
N ASN A 264 -1.13 16.85 23.63
CA ASN A 264 -1.40 17.44 24.94
C ASN A 264 -2.70 18.29 24.97
N GLU A 265 -3.13 18.88 23.86
CA GLU A 265 -4.42 19.57 23.76
C GLU A 265 -5.59 18.59 23.61
N LEU A 266 -5.42 17.49 22.86
CA LEU A 266 -6.35 16.36 22.85
C LEU A 266 -6.54 15.79 24.27
N ALA A 267 -5.45 15.58 25.01
CA ALA A 267 -5.50 15.14 26.40
C ALA A 267 -6.14 16.16 27.37
N LYS A 268 -6.14 17.46 27.03
CA LYS A 268 -6.80 18.53 27.79
C LYS A 268 -8.29 18.71 27.46
N ARG A 269 -8.83 18.05 26.42
CA ARG A 269 -10.27 18.13 26.12
C ARG A 269 -11.08 17.42 27.21
N GLU A 270 -12.01 18.15 27.82
CA GLU A 270 -12.94 17.57 28.79
C GLU A 270 -13.70 16.38 28.18
N GLY A 271 -13.79 15.29 28.94
CA GLY A 271 -14.44 14.05 28.52
C GLY A 271 -13.55 13.05 27.79
N VAL A 272 -12.49 13.46 27.09
CA VAL A 272 -11.60 12.53 26.35
C VAL A 272 -10.94 11.53 27.30
N GLY A 273 -10.26 12.02 28.36
CA GLY A 273 -9.68 11.14 29.39
C GLY A 273 -10.69 10.24 30.12
N LYS A 274 -11.99 10.58 30.14
CA LYS A 274 -13.03 9.67 30.65
C LYS A 274 -13.40 8.60 29.62
N GLN A 275 -13.55 8.97 28.35
CA GLN A 275 -13.77 7.99 27.27
C GLN A 275 -12.61 7.02 27.15
N ASP A 276 -11.36 7.48 27.26
CA ASP A 276 -10.20 6.63 27.08
C ASP A 276 -9.94 5.72 28.30
N VAL A 277 -10.19 6.19 29.53
CA VAL A 277 -10.24 5.32 30.72
C VAL A 277 -11.37 4.28 30.62
N ILE A 278 -12.53 4.64 30.04
CA ILE A 278 -13.61 3.68 29.79
C ILE A 278 -13.20 2.66 28.72
N LYS A 279 -12.68 3.09 27.56
CA LYS A 279 -12.20 2.18 26.49
C LYS A 279 -11.12 1.23 27.00
N PHE A 280 -10.11 1.76 27.70
CA PHE A 280 -9.03 0.97 28.28
C PHE A 280 -9.56 0.01 29.35
N GLY A 281 -10.46 0.48 30.23
CA GLY A 281 -11.11 -0.36 31.23
C GLY A 281 -11.94 -1.49 30.61
N THR A 282 -12.71 -1.21 29.55
CA THR A 282 -13.46 -2.25 28.83
C THR A 282 -12.55 -3.22 28.09
N ALA A 283 -11.50 -2.73 27.42
CA ALA A 283 -10.52 -3.58 26.74
C ALA A 283 -9.79 -4.49 27.72
N LEU A 284 -9.34 -3.96 28.86
CA LEU A 284 -8.69 -4.74 29.93
C LEU A 284 -9.65 -5.76 30.57
N THR A 285 -10.92 -5.41 30.74
CA THR A 285 -11.94 -6.33 31.28
C THR A 285 -12.27 -7.43 30.27
N ILE A 286 -12.32 -7.13 28.97
CA ILE A 286 -12.53 -8.12 27.90
C ILE A 286 -11.31 -9.04 27.80
N LEU A 287 -10.10 -8.50 27.71
CA LEU A 287 -8.86 -9.29 27.64
C LEU A 287 -8.66 -10.16 28.89
N GLY A 288 -8.92 -9.61 30.09
CA GLY A 288 -8.87 -10.38 31.34
C GLY A 288 -9.94 -11.47 31.41
N GLY A 289 -11.18 -11.17 30.98
CA GLY A 289 -12.26 -12.15 30.91
C GLY A 289 -12.01 -13.26 29.91
N VAL A 290 -11.45 -12.94 28.74
CA VAL A 290 -10.99 -13.93 27.75
C VAL A 290 -9.84 -14.76 28.32
N GLY A 291 -8.82 -14.14 28.94
CA GLY A 291 -7.72 -14.86 29.57
C GLY A 291 -8.19 -15.88 30.61
N ILE A 292 -9.07 -15.44 31.52
CA ILE A 292 -9.69 -16.33 32.53
C ILE A 292 -10.51 -17.45 31.88
N PHE A 293 -11.26 -17.16 30.80
CA PHE A 293 -11.98 -18.20 30.06
C PHE A 293 -11.03 -19.23 29.43
N LEU A 294 -9.92 -18.81 28.82
CA LEU A 294 -8.95 -19.72 28.22
C LEU A 294 -8.24 -20.61 29.25
N THR A 295 -7.99 -20.11 30.47
CA THR A 295 -7.32 -20.89 31.53
C THR A 295 -8.26 -21.74 32.39
N GLU A 296 -9.49 -21.28 32.68
CA GLU A 296 -10.39 -21.94 33.65
C GLU A 296 -11.55 -22.74 32.99
N SER A 297 -11.76 -22.62 31.67
CA SER A 297 -12.87 -23.30 30.99
C SER A 297 -12.61 -24.79 30.77
N SER A 298 -13.07 -25.62 31.71
CA SER A 298 -13.02 -27.08 31.57
C SER A 298 -13.69 -27.61 30.29
N TRP A 299 -14.69 -26.89 29.75
CA TRP A 299 -15.26 -27.21 28.44
C TRP A 299 -14.23 -27.01 27.31
N LEU A 300 -13.50 -25.91 27.31
CA LEU A 300 -12.49 -25.61 26.30
C LEU A 300 -11.35 -26.64 26.33
N HIS A 301 -10.88 -27.01 27.53
CA HIS A 301 -9.82 -28.02 27.69
C HIS A 301 -10.28 -29.42 27.28
N SER A 302 -11.55 -29.78 27.50
CA SER A 302 -12.13 -31.03 26.96
C SER A 302 -12.41 -31.03 25.44
N HIS A 303 -12.23 -29.89 24.78
CA HIS A 303 -12.40 -29.71 23.33
C HIS A 303 -11.27 -28.83 22.75
N ALA A 304 -10.04 -29.06 23.21
CA ALA A 304 -8.90 -28.17 22.95
C ALA A 304 -8.70 -27.91 21.45
N ASP A 305 -8.72 -28.96 20.63
CA ASP A 305 -8.56 -28.93 19.17
C ASP A 305 -9.58 -28.01 18.48
N LEU A 306 -10.85 -28.10 18.91
CA LEU A 306 -11.95 -27.24 18.46
C LEU A 306 -11.71 -25.78 18.90
N GLY A 307 -11.24 -25.58 20.14
CA GLY A 307 -10.83 -24.28 20.65
C GLY A 307 -9.72 -23.64 19.81
N LEU A 308 -8.68 -24.40 19.48
CA LEU A 308 -7.56 -23.98 18.64
C LEU A 308 -8.03 -23.56 17.24
N ILE A 309 -8.88 -24.36 16.60
CA ILE A 309 -9.48 -24.04 15.29
C ILE A 309 -10.29 -22.73 15.35
N ILE A 310 -11.13 -22.54 16.38
CA ILE A 310 -11.93 -21.33 16.54
C ILE A 310 -11.05 -20.09 16.77
N ILE A 311 -10.04 -20.18 17.64
CA ILE A 311 -9.12 -19.05 17.93
C ILE A 311 -8.34 -18.67 16.66
N PHE A 312 -7.83 -19.66 15.92
CA PHE A 312 -7.13 -19.45 14.65
C PHE A 312 -8.03 -18.77 13.61
N LEU A 313 -9.24 -19.30 13.37
CA LEU A 313 -10.18 -18.72 12.42
C LEU A 313 -10.59 -17.29 12.79
N LEU A 314 -10.84 -17.01 14.07
CA LEU A 314 -11.17 -15.66 14.54
C LEU A 314 -9.98 -14.68 14.40
N GLY A 315 -8.76 -15.15 14.66
CA GLY A 315 -7.55 -14.36 14.44
C GLY A 315 -7.33 -14.01 12.96
N TYR A 316 -7.50 -14.98 12.05
CA TYR A 316 -7.42 -14.74 10.61
C TYR A 316 -8.52 -13.80 10.10
N VAL A 317 -9.75 -13.93 10.59
CA VAL A 317 -10.83 -12.97 10.30
C VAL A 317 -10.46 -11.56 10.80
N GLY A 318 -9.84 -11.44 11.97
CA GLY A 318 -9.33 -10.17 12.48
C GLY A 318 -8.20 -9.55 11.63
N ILE A 319 -7.29 -10.39 11.11
CA ILE A 319 -6.21 -9.97 10.19
C ILE A 319 -6.78 -9.50 8.84
N ILE A 320 -7.71 -10.26 8.25
CA ILE A 320 -8.34 -9.94 6.96
C ILE A 320 -9.13 -8.62 7.04
N PHE A 321 -9.68 -8.28 8.22
CA PHE A 321 -10.44 -7.04 8.44
C PHE A 321 -9.65 -5.94 9.17
N GLU A 322 -8.30 -5.96 9.14
CA GLU A 322 -7.43 -4.86 9.63
C GLU A 322 -7.90 -3.49 9.13
N GLU A 323 -8.20 -3.36 7.82
CA GLU A 323 -8.66 -2.11 7.20
C GLU A 323 -10.07 -1.66 7.64
N LEU A 324 -10.90 -2.54 8.22
CA LEU A 324 -12.23 -2.19 8.72
C LEU A 324 -12.26 -1.86 10.22
N PHE A 325 -11.33 -2.43 10.99
CA PHE A 325 -11.29 -2.27 12.46
C PHE A 325 -10.19 -1.29 12.93
N GLU A 326 -9.33 -0.80 12.03
CA GLU A 326 -8.16 0.05 12.35
C GLU A 326 -7.18 -0.61 13.36
N PHE A 327 -7.21 -1.95 13.47
CA PHE A 327 -6.34 -2.74 14.34
C PHE A 327 -5.13 -3.28 13.58
N ASN A 328 -3.93 -3.04 14.12
CA ASN A 328 -2.69 -3.58 13.59
C ASN A 328 -2.68 -5.13 13.60
N LYS A 329 -2.50 -5.74 12.43
CA LYS A 329 -2.50 -7.21 12.24
C LYS A 329 -1.46 -7.97 13.06
N ALA A 330 -0.33 -7.37 13.42
CA ALA A 330 0.67 -8.01 14.26
C ALA A 330 0.17 -8.16 15.71
N ALA A 331 -0.57 -7.18 16.22
CA ALA A 331 -1.23 -7.30 17.52
C ALA A 331 -2.30 -8.42 17.50
N VAL A 332 -3.06 -8.55 16.40
CA VAL A 332 -4.02 -9.65 16.22
C VAL A 332 -3.32 -11.00 16.16
N ALA A 333 -2.25 -11.13 15.38
CA ALA A 333 -1.47 -12.37 15.26
C ALA A 333 -0.80 -12.79 16.58
N LEU A 334 -0.24 -11.84 17.35
CA LEU A 334 0.33 -12.13 18.67
C LEU A 334 -0.73 -12.54 19.69
N LEU A 335 -1.93 -11.94 19.66
CA LEU A 335 -3.04 -12.36 20.52
C LEU A 335 -3.59 -13.74 20.13
N MET A 336 -3.69 -14.04 18.83
CA MET A 336 -4.05 -15.36 18.30
C MET A 336 -3.06 -16.43 18.78
N SER A 337 -1.76 -16.21 18.59
CA SER A 337 -0.68 -17.07 19.07
C SER A 337 -0.76 -17.30 20.58
N THR A 338 -0.84 -16.22 21.35
CA THR A 338 -0.86 -16.33 22.83
C THR A 338 -2.11 -17.07 23.30
N GLY A 339 -3.27 -16.83 22.68
CA GLY A 339 -4.50 -17.55 22.98
C GLY A 339 -4.39 -19.05 22.70
N MET A 340 -3.84 -19.43 21.52
CA MET A 340 -3.65 -20.83 21.14
C MET A 340 -2.68 -21.56 22.06
N TRP A 341 -1.53 -20.97 22.41
CA TRP A 341 -0.59 -21.57 23.36
C TRP A 341 -1.17 -21.70 24.79
N ILE A 342 -2.10 -20.83 25.19
CA ILE A 342 -2.84 -20.98 26.47
C ILE A 342 -3.88 -22.10 26.38
N THR A 343 -4.57 -22.26 25.24
CA THR A 343 -5.55 -23.37 25.03
C THR A 343 -4.88 -24.73 24.88
N TYR A 344 -3.67 -24.79 24.32
CA TYR A 344 -2.89 -26.02 24.17
C TYR A 344 -2.18 -26.45 25.46
N ALA A 345 -1.93 -25.52 26.39
CA ALA A 345 -1.27 -25.83 27.64
C ALA A 345 -2.16 -26.68 28.58
N ASP A 346 -1.57 -27.78 29.05
CA ASP A 346 -2.12 -28.87 29.88
C ASP A 346 -2.42 -28.46 31.34
N PHE A 347 -2.90 -27.24 31.56
CA PHE A 347 -3.10 -26.64 32.89
C PHE A 347 -3.90 -27.53 33.86
N PHE A 348 -4.85 -28.33 33.37
CA PHE A 348 -5.67 -29.22 34.20
C PHE A 348 -5.00 -30.54 34.58
N GLU A 349 -4.01 -31.01 33.81
CA GLU A 349 -3.24 -32.22 34.14
C GLU A 349 -1.99 -31.86 34.97
N SER A 350 -1.31 -30.76 34.62
CA SER A 350 -0.11 -30.24 35.30
C SER A 350 -0.39 -29.26 36.46
N GLY A 351 -1.59 -29.34 37.05
CA GLY A 351 -1.87 -28.79 38.39
C GLY A 351 -2.00 -27.26 38.49
N GLY A 352 -2.45 -26.59 37.43
CA GLY A 352 -2.62 -25.13 37.35
C GLY A 352 -1.46 -24.39 36.66
N THR A 353 -0.49 -25.13 36.12
CA THR A 353 0.63 -24.62 35.31
C THR A 353 0.83 -25.50 34.08
N ALA A 354 1.39 -24.97 32.99
CA ALA A 354 1.79 -25.77 31.84
C ALA A 354 2.93 -26.74 32.23
N GLY A 355 2.85 -27.98 31.74
CA GLY A 355 3.81 -29.04 31.98
C GLY A 355 5.13 -28.85 31.24
N GLU A 356 6.16 -29.60 31.65
CA GLU A 356 7.49 -29.49 31.05
C GLU A 356 7.53 -29.89 29.56
N GLY A 357 6.59 -30.70 29.08
CA GLY A 357 6.44 -31.07 27.66
C GLY A 357 6.05 -29.87 26.79
N VAL A 358 4.89 -29.25 27.06
CA VAL A 358 4.42 -28.04 26.34
C VAL A 358 5.43 -26.89 26.50
N LEU A 359 6.07 -26.76 27.66
CA LEU A 359 7.15 -25.79 27.87
C LEU A 359 8.46 -26.15 27.16
N GLY A 360 8.61 -27.37 26.64
CA GLY A 360 9.68 -27.79 25.73
C GLY A 360 9.35 -27.40 24.30
N GLU A 361 8.19 -27.84 23.81
CA GLU A 361 7.67 -27.56 22.46
C GLU A 361 7.54 -26.04 22.20
N LEU A 362 7.10 -25.25 23.18
CA LEU A 362 7.06 -23.80 23.10
C LEU A 362 8.46 -23.17 22.89
N LYS A 363 9.52 -23.77 23.46
CA LYS A 363 10.90 -23.30 23.28
C LYS A 363 11.49 -23.73 21.94
N GLU A 364 11.17 -24.95 21.51
CA GLU A 364 11.52 -25.48 20.19
C GLU A 364 10.93 -24.58 19.10
N GLN A 365 9.61 -24.38 19.12
CA GLN A 365 8.92 -23.50 18.18
C GLN A 365 9.44 -22.06 18.21
N LEU A 366 9.67 -21.51 19.41
CA LEU A 366 10.22 -20.17 19.55
C LEU A 366 11.64 -20.06 18.97
N SER A 367 12.43 -21.13 19.00
CA SER A 367 13.76 -21.17 18.39
C SER A 367 13.66 -21.17 16.86
N GLU A 368 12.88 -22.08 16.28
CA GLU A 368 12.65 -22.17 14.82
C GLU A 368 12.13 -20.85 14.24
N VAL A 369 11.17 -20.22 14.91
CA VAL A 369 10.59 -18.95 14.48
C VAL A 369 11.55 -17.78 14.72
N SER A 370 12.39 -17.83 15.76
CA SER A 370 13.42 -16.81 16.00
C SER A 370 14.47 -16.76 14.89
N ASP A 371 14.92 -17.91 14.36
CA ASP A 371 15.88 -17.96 13.26
C ASP A 371 15.35 -17.23 12.02
N ILE A 372 14.08 -17.45 11.67
CA ILE A 372 13.38 -16.74 10.58
C ILE A 372 13.27 -15.24 10.90
N CYS A 373 12.83 -14.87 12.11
CA CYS A 373 12.72 -13.46 12.51
C CYS A 373 14.07 -12.72 12.47
N PHE A 374 15.16 -13.33 12.95
CA PHE A 374 16.50 -12.72 12.90
C PHE A 374 17.06 -12.64 11.48
N PHE A 375 16.82 -13.64 10.63
CA PHE A 375 17.16 -13.59 9.21
C PHE A 375 16.46 -12.41 8.53
N LEU A 376 15.13 -12.29 8.68
CA LEU A 376 14.34 -11.24 8.04
C LEU A 376 14.69 -9.84 8.54
N LEU A 377 14.95 -9.69 9.86
CA LEU A 377 15.42 -8.43 10.45
C LEU A 377 16.76 -8.01 9.82
N ALA A 378 17.74 -8.92 9.80
CA ALA A 378 19.07 -8.61 9.30
C ALA A 378 19.08 -8.32 7.79
N ALA A 379 18.37 -9.13 6.99
CA ALA A 379 18.21 -8.92 5.55
C ALA A 379 17.55 -7.57 5.25
N SER A 380 16.43 -7.26 5.91
CA SER A 380 15.71 -5.98 5.71
C SER A 380 16.58 -4.77 6.10
N THR A 381 17.39 -4.90 7.17
CA THR A 381 18.32 -3.85 7.58
C THR A 381 19.38 -3.59 6.51
N ILE A 382 19.96 -4.63 5.91
CA ILE A 382 20.95 -4.50 4.83
C ILE A 382 20.34 -3.74 3.64
N VAL A 383 19.08 -4.01 3.27
CA VAL A 383 18.43 -3.35 2.13
C VAL A 383 18.05 -1.89 2.42
N GLU A 384 17.53 -1.58 3.61
CA GLU A 384 17.25 -0.19 4.00
C GLU A 384 18.54 0.66 4.04
N VAL A 385 19.66 0.09 4.49
CA VAL A 385 20.98 0.72 4.41
C VAL A 385 21.38 1.00 2.95
N VAL A 386 21.08 0.08 2.02
CA VAL A 386 21.36 0.26 0.59
C VAL A 386 20.48 1.37 -0.03
N ASP A 387 19.20 1.47 0.31
CA ASP A 387 18.33 2.55 -0.23
C ASP A 387 18.61 3.92 0.40
N ALA A 388 18.93 3.97 1.70
CA ALA A 388 19.38 5.20 2.37
C ALA A 388 20.59 5.83 1.65
N HIS A 389 21.55 5.00 1.21
CA HIS A 389 22.69 5.41 0.39
C HIS A 389 22.37 5.63 -1.11
N GLN A 390 21.09 5.57 -1.48
CA GLN A 390 20.59 5.65 -2.85
C GLN A 390 21.23 4.62 -3.80
N GLY A 391 21.56 3.44 -3.28
CA GLY A 391 22.20 2.36 -4.01
C GLY A 391 21.40 1.90 -5.23
N PHE A 392 20.07 1.84 -5.13
CA PHE A 392 19.19 1.49 -6.24
C PHE A 392 19.19 2.51 -7.40
N LYS A 393 19.81 3.70 -7.25
CA LYS A 393 20.11 4.56 -8.42
C LYS A 393 21.12 3.95 -9.39
N VAL A 394 21.94 2.98 -8.95
CA VAL A 394 22.77 2.16 -9.86
C VAL A 394 21.87 1.46 -10.88
N VAL A 395 20.71 0.98 -10.43
CA VAL A 395 19.74 0.25 -11.24
C VAL A 395 18.95 1.19 -12.15
N THR A 396 18.40 2.31 -11.64
CA THR A 396 17.66 3.27 -12.49
C THR A 396 18.50 3.77 -13.65
N ASN A 397 19.74 4.17 -13.38
CA ASN A 397 20.59 4.85 -14.36
C ASN A 397 21.15 3.89 -15.43
N ALA A 398 20.91 2.58 -15.29
CA ALA A 398 21.18 1.58 -16.32
C ALA A 398 20.04 1.44 -17.35
N ILE A 399 18.80 1.81 -17.00
CA ILE A 399 17.63 1.72 -17.87
C ILE A 399 17.69 2.83 -18.94
N LYS A 400 17.64 2.45 -20.22
CA LYS A 400 17.64 3.37 -21.37
C LYS A 400 16.72 2.82 -22.47
N THR A 401 15.50 3.34 -22.58
CA THR A 401 14.51 2.92 -23.57
C THR A 401 13.38 3.93 -23.69
N ASP A 402 12.90 4.19 -24.91
CA ASP A 402 11.81 5.14 -25.16
C ASP A 402 10.45 4.43 -25.44
N SER A 403 10.48 3.11 -25.65
CA SER A 403 9.29 2.26 -25.77
C SER A 403 8.79 1.82 -24.39
N LYS A 404 7.47 1.95 -24.16
CA LYS A 404 6.83 1.43 -22.94
C LYS A 404 6.89 -0.09 -22.89
N LYS A 405 6.69 -0.79 -24.01
CA LYS A 405 6.73 -2.26 -24.05
C LYS A 405 8.14 -2.79 -23.79
N GLN A 406 9.18 -2.14 -24.32
CA GLN A 406 10.56 -2.48 -23.98
C GLN A 406 10.88 -2.16 -22.52
N LEU A 407 10.40 -1.02 -21.99
CA LEU A 407 10.53 -0.68 -20.56
C LEU A 407 9.86 -1.72 -19.65
N PHE A 408 8.67 -2.20 -20.03
CA PHE A 408 7.91 -3.20 -19.29
C PHE A 408 8.66 -4.53 -19.16
N TRP A 409 9.22 -5.03 -20.27
CA TRP A 409 10.05 -6.24 -20.23
C TRP A 409 11.38 -6.03 -19.48
N ILE A 410 12.03 -4.87 -19.62
CA ILE A 410 13.25 -4.54 -18.87
C ILE A 410 12.96 -4.51 -17.36
N ILE A 411 11.91 -3.81 -16.93
CA ILE A 411 11.53 -3.72 -15.52
C ILE A 411 11.06 -5.08 -14.99
N GLY A 412 10.35 -5.88 -15.77
CA GLY A 412 9.93 -7.22 -15.40
C GLY A 412 11.10 -8.17 -15.13
N PHE A 413 12.02 -8.33 -16.09
CA PHE A 413 13.21 -9.16 -15.86
C PHE A 413 14.12 -8.61 -14.76
N LEU A 414 14.27 -7.28 -14.67
CA LEU A 414 15.02 -6.65 -13.59
C LEU A 414 14.42 -6.95 -12.21
N THR A 415 13.10 -6.86 -12.07
CA THR A 415 12.38 -7.17 -10.83
C THR A 415 12.55 -8.64 -10.48
N PHE A 416 12.41 -9.54 -11.45
CA PHE A 416 12.61 -10.98 -11.30
C PHE A 416 14.01 -11.32 -10.77
N PHE A 417 15.07 -10.82 -11.40
CA PHE A 417 16.43 -11.07 -10.93
C PHE A 417 16.76 -10.35 -9.61
N LEU A 418 16.20 -9.16 -9.37
CA LEU A 418 16.42 -8.46 -8.10
C LEU A 418 15.73 -9.19 -6.93
N SER A 419 14.56 -9.79 -7.16
CA SER A 419 13.85 -10.56 -6.13
C SER A 419 14.46 -11.94 -5.86
N SER A 420 15.39 -12.41 -6.70
CA SER A 420 16.19 -13.62 -6.39
C SER A 420 17.30 -13.39 -5.35
N ILE A 421 17.40 -12.16 -4.83
CA ILE A 421 18.40 -11.73 -3.83
C ILE A 421 17.74 -10.95 -2.68
N LEU A 422 16.61 -10.26 -2.96
CA LEU A 422 15.90 -9.39 -2.04
C LEU A 422 14.44 -9.86 -1.87
N ASN A 423 13.89 -9.73 -0.66
CA ASN A 423 12.50 -10.09 -0.37
C ASN A 423 11.48 -9.39 -1.30
N ASN A 424 10.43 -10.14 -1.68
CA ASN A 424 9.38 -9.77 -2.64
C ASN A 424 8.75 -8.38 -2.39
N LEU A 425 8.41 -8.07 -1.14
CA LEU A 425 7.85 -6.82 -0.65
C LEU A 425 8.84 -5.66 -0.83
N THR A 426 10.09 -5.89 -0.47
CA THR A 426 11.15 -4.88 -0.51
C THR A 426 11.49 -4.51 -1.95
N VAL A 427 11.55 -5.50 -2.85
CA VAL A 427 11.68 -5.24 -4.30
C VAL A 427 10.47 -4.47 -4.82
N THR A 428 9.25 -4.85 -4.43
CA THR A 428 8.04 -4.17 -4.88
C THR A 428 8.02 -2.70 -4.44
N ILE A 429 8.35 -2.39 -3.18
CA ILE A 429 8.46 -1.02 -2.67
C ILE A 429 9.50 -0.22 -3.46
N VAL A 430 10.71 -0.78 -3.63
CA VAL A 430 11.78 -0.12 -4.40
C VAL A 430 11.30 0.14 -5.83
N MET A 431 10.90 -0.90 -6.57
CA MET A 431 10.55 -0.81 -7.99
C MET A 431 9.33 0.09 -8.24
N VAL A 432 8.31 0.10 -7.37
CA VAL A 432 7.19 1.06 -7.46
C VAL A 432 7.67 2.50 -7.21
N SER A 433 8.59 2.73 -6.28
CA SER A 433 9.22 4.05 -6.08
C SER A 433 10.06 4.52 -7.29
N LEU A 434 10.54 3.58 -8.12
CA LEU A 434 11.24 3.88 -9.37
C LEU A 434 10.23 4.15 -10.51
N LEU A 435 9.16 3.36 -10.59
CA LEU A 435 8.09 3.55 -11.58
C LEU A 435 7.47 4.95 -11.49
N ARG A 436 7.25 5.50 -10.28
CA ARG A 436 6.80 6.89 -10.07
C ARG A 436 7.71 7.97 -10.67
N LYS A 437 8.99 7.66 -10.89
CA LYS A 437 9.99 8.58 -11.47
C LYS A 437 10.11 8.43 -12.98
N ILE A 438 9.67 7.29 -13.52
CA ILE A 438 9.89 6.90 -14.93
C ILE A 438 8.57 6.94 -15.74
N ILE A 439 7.42 6.71 -15.10
CA ILE A 439 6.09 6.63 -15.73
C ILE A 439 5.17 7.69 -15.08
N PRO A 440 4.97 8.84 -15.74
CA PRO A 440 4.10 9.90 -15.23
C PRO A 440 2.61 9.54 -15.23
N ASP A 441 2.17 8.66 -16.15
CA ASP A 441 0.78 8.24 -16.26
C ASP A 441 0.40 7.23 -15.16
N ASP A 442 -0.76 7.44 -14.53
CA ASP A 442 -1.20 6.64 -13.39
C ASP A 442 -1.71 5.24 -13.79
N ASP A 443 -2.34 5.07 -14.97
CA ASP A 443 -2.91 3.79 -15.39
C ASP A 443 -1.86 2.86 -16.02
N ASP A 444 -0.89 3.41 -16.78
CA ASP A 444 0.34 2.68 -17.11
C ASP A 444 1.08 2.28 -15.82
N ARG A 445 1.23 3.20 -14.85
CA ARG A 445 1.98 2.89 -13.61
C ARG A 445 1.32 1.82 -12.76
N ARG A 446 -0.03 1.74 -12.71
CA ARG A 446 -0.77 0.63 -12.11
C ARG A 446 -0.50 -0.70 -12.81
N LEU A 447 -0.48 -0.73 -14.14
CA LEU A 447 -0.20 -1.95 -14.93
C LEU A 447 1.26 -2.41 -14.76
N PHE A 448 2.21 -1.49 -14.73
CA PHE A 448 3.61 -1.81 -14.47
C PHE A 448 3.85 -2.24 -13.02
N GLY A 449 3.19 -1.61 -12.04
CA GLY A 449 3.25 -2.03 -10.64
C GLY A 449 2.66 -3.43 -10.42
N ALA A 450 1.58 -3.77 -11.12
CA ALA A 450 1.03 -5.12 -11.11
C ALA A 450 1.97 -6.15 -11.75
N MET A 451 2.67 -5.79 -12.82
CA MET A 451 3.75 -6.60 -13.38
C MET A 451 4.93 -6.77 -12.41
N VAL A 452 5.29 -5.73 -11.65
CA VAL A 452 6.31 -5.82 -10.59
C VAL A 452 5.92 -6.85 -9.52
N VAL A 453 4.66 -6.89 -9.07
CA VAL A 453 4.18 -7.90 -8.11
C VAL A 453 4.35 -9.32 -8.65
N VAL A 454 3.91 -9.56 -9.89
CA VAL A 454 4.07 -10.88 -10.55
C VAL A 454 5.54 -11.25 -10.72
N ALA A 455 6.38 -10.28 -11.11
CA ALA A 455 7.79 -10.50 -11.36
C ALA A 455 8.61 -10.69 -10.07
N ALA A 456 8.26 -10.01 -8.97
CA ALA A 456 8.91 -10.17 -7.67
C ALA A 456 8.60 -11.57 -7.09
N ASN A 457 7.33 -11.94 -7.03
CA ASN A 457 6.90 -13.24 -6.51
C ASN A 457 7.49 -14.41 -7.32
N ALA A 458 7.48 -14.34 -8.67
CA ALA A 458 8.16 -15.32 -9.51
C ALA A 458 9.70 -15.28 -9.36
N GLY A 459 10.27 -14.10 -9.10
CA GLY A 459 11.71 -13.90 -8.92
C GLY A 459 12.27 -14.44 -7.61
N GLY A 460 11.49 -14.42 -6.53
CA GLY A 460 11.94 -14.90 -5.22
C GLY A 460 11.99 -16.43 -5.12
N VAL A 461 10.99 -17.09 -5.70
CA VAL A 461 10.73 -18.54 -5.59
C VAL A 461 11.94 -19.43 -5.88
N TRP A 462 12.69 -19.14 -6.95
CA TRP A 462 13.78 -20.02 -7.42
C TRP A 462 15.10 -19.88 -6.64
N THR A 463 15.09 -19.17 -5.51
CA THR A 463 16.28 -18.98 -4.68
C THR A 463 15.98 -19.11 -3.19
N PRO A 464 16.88 -19.70 -2.38
CA PRO A 464 16.67 -19.83 -0.93
C PRO A 464 16.59 -18.53 -0.12
N ILE A 465 16.76 -17.36 -0.74
CA ILE A 465 16.81 -16.06 -0.06
C ILE A 465 15.86 -15.00 -0.65
N GLY A 466 15.19 -15.30 -1.76
CA GLY A 466 14.41 -14.32 -2.52
C GLY A 466 12.96 -14.15 -2.06
N ASP A 467 12.36 -15.19 -1.49
CA ASP A 467 11.05 -15.15 -0.86
C ASP A 467 11.12 -15.68 0.59
N VAL A 468 10.30 -15.14 1.48
CA VAL A 468 10.20 -15.59 2.88
C VAL A 468 9.81 -17.08 2.96
N THR A 469 8.96 -17.55 2.05
CA THR A 469 8.51 -18.95 2.02
C THR A 469 9.60 -19.92 1.58
N THR A 470 10.33 -19.62 0.49
CA THR A 470 11.49 -20.43 0.09
C THR A 470 12.60 -20.38 1.15
N THR A 471 12.80 -19.23 1.80
CA THR A 471 13.75 -19.09 2.92
C THR A 471 13.37 -19.98 4.09
N MET A 472 12.08 -20.04 4.46
CA MET A 472 11.57 -20.88 5.54
C MET A 472 11.79 -22.37 5.26
N LEU A 473 11.45 -22.84 4.06
CA LEU A 473 11.66 -24.22 3.63
C LEU A 473 13.15 -24.60 3.52
N TRP A 474 14.03 -23.63 3.26
CA TRP A 474 15.48 -23.84 3.27
C TRP A 474 16.06 -23.92 4.70
N ILE A 475 15.64 -23.00 5.59
CA ILE A 475 16.06 -23.00 7.01
C ILE A 475 15.63 -24.29 7.70
N ASN A 476 14.45 -24.82 7.39
CA ASN A 476 13.90 -26.05 7.97
C ASN A 476 14.24 -27.32 7.17
N HIS A 477 15.18 -27.25 6.22
CA HIS A 477 15.74 -28.38 5.46
C HIS A 477 14.78 -29.15 4.52
N GLN A 478 13.62 -28.60 4.16
CA GLN A 478 12.80 -29.11 3.05
C GLN A 478 13.45 -28.86 1.67
N LEU A 479 14.24 -27.79 1.55
CA LEU A 479 14.96 -27.41 0.33
C LEU A 479 16.46 -27.30 0.58
N SER A 480 17.27 -27.47 -0.47
CA SER A 480 18.69 -27.09 -0.48
C SER A 480 19.05 -26.20 -1.68
N THR A 481 20.20 -25.52 -1.59
CA THR A 481 20.53 -24.39 -2.48
C THR A 481 20.60 -24.78 -3.96
N VAL A 482 21.17 -25.94 -4.28
CA VAL A 482 21.44 -26.31 -5.67
C VAL A 482 20.17 -26.80 -6.40
N PRO A 483 19.40 -27.78 -5.88
CA PRO A 483 18.22 -28.29 -6.56
C PRO A 483 17.15 -27.21 -6.76
N THR A 484 16.84 -26.41 -5.73
CA THR A 484 15.91 -25.27 -5.85
C THR A 484 16.30 -24.30 -6.96
N VAL A 485 17.59 -23.95 -7.08
CA VAL A 485 18.06 -23.07 -8.16
C VAL A 485 17.99 -23.76 -9.52
N THR A 486 18.32 -25.05 -9.64
CA THR A 486 18.28 -25.74 -10.93
C THR A 486 16.86 -26.04 -11.41
N GLU A 487 15.98 -26.50 -10.52
CA GLU A 487 14.65 -27.04 -10.88
C GLU A 487 13.56 -25.97 -10.88
N LEU A 488 13.68 -24.88 -10.10
CA LEU A 488 12.67 -23.82 -10.07
C LEU A 488 13.00 -22.61 -10.96
N PHE A 489 14.25 -22.42 -11.41
CA PHE A 489 14.60 -21.28 -12.25
C PHE A 489 13.83 -21.26 -13.58
N LEU A 490 13.82 -22.37 -14.33
CA LEU A 490 13.13 -22.43 -15.62
C LEU A 490 11.60 -22.31 -15.47
N PRO A 491 10.93 -23.04 -14.55
CA PRO A 491 9.52 -22.82 -14.22
C PRO A 491 9.18 -21.37 -13.83
N SER A 492 10.03 -20.72 -13.02
CA SER A 492 9.81 -19.34 -12.57
C SER A 492 9.97 -18.33 -13.72
N VAL A 493 10.95 -18.53 -14.60
CA VAL A 493 11.12 -17.74 -15.83
C VAL A 493 9.92 -17.94 -16.77
N VAL A 494 9.37 -19.14 -16.89
CA VAL A 494 8.15 -19.37 -17.69
C VAL A 494 6.91 -18.74 -17.04
N CYS A 495 6.80 -18.76 -15.71
CA CYS A 495 5.72 -18.07 -15.00
C CYS A 495 5.74 -16.54 -15.24
N LEU A 496 6.94 -15.93 -15.19
CA LEU A 496 7.16 -14.54 -15.57
C LEU A 496 6.74 -14.30 -17.04
N ILE A 497 7.34 -15.03 -18.00
CA ILE A 497 7.12 -14.81 -19.44
C ILE A 497 5.66 -15.02 -19.82
N GLY A 498 5.01 -16.07 -19.32
CA GLY A 498 3.59 -16.35 -19.55
C GLY A 498 2.69 -15.21 -19.09
N SER A 499 2.95 -14.68 -17.89
CA SER A 499 2.21 -13.53 -17.35
C SER A 499 2.43 -12.27 -18.18
N LEU A 500 3.70 -11.88 -18.38
CA LEU A 500 4.06 -10.65 -19.08
C LEU A 500 3.59 -10.66 -20.54
N PHE A 501 3.57 -11.82 -21.20
CA PHE A 501 3.06 -11.97 -22.56
C PHE A 501 1.57 -11.63 -22.69
N PHE A 502 0.76 -11.89 -21.65
CA PHE A 502 -0.64 -11.46 -21.61
C PHE A 502 -0.77 -9.98 -21.21
N LEU A 503 -0.03 -9.52 -20.21
CA LEU A 503 -0.12 -8.15 -19.68
C LEU A 503 0.35 -7.09 -20.69
N GLN A 504 1.40 -7.37 -21.49
CA GLN A 504 1.93 -6.41 -22.48
C GLN A 504 0.90 -5.96 -23.54
N ASN A 505 -0.17 -6.74 -23.74
CA ASN A 505 -1.22 -6.42 -24.72
C ASN A 505 -2.15 -5.30 -24.24
N LYS A 506 -2.08 -4.93 -22.96
CA LYS A 506 -2.79 -3.78 -22.37
C LYS A 506 -1.99 -2.47 -22.49
N ILE A 507 -0.71 -2.52 -22.85
CA ILE A 507 0.17 -1.34 -22.94
C ILE A 507 -0.09 -0.60 -24.26
N VAL A 508 -0.48 0.66 -24.15
CA VAL A 508 -0.65 1.58 -25.28
C VAL A 508 0.64 2.39 -25.46
N GLU A 509 1.37 2.12 -26.54
CA GLU A 509 2.53 2.92 -26.93
C GLU A 509 2.11 4.29 -27.44
N ASP A 510 2.86 5.32 -27.08
CA ASP A 510 2.60 6.69 -27.51
C ASP A 510 2.97 6.90 -29.00
N PRO A 511 2.39 7.90 -29.69
CA PRO A 511 2.66 8.14 -31.11
C PRO A 511 4.16 8.38 -31.43
N PRO A 512 4.65 7.92 -32.59
CA PRO A 512 6.01 8.22 -33.05
C PRO A 512 6.28 9.72 -33.09
N GLY A 513 7.39 10.15 -32.46
CA GLY A 513 7.76 11.56 -32.37
C GLY A 513 7.23 12.30 -31.14
N SER A 514 6.51 11.64 -30.22
CA SER A 514 6.26 12.20 -28.88
C SER A 514 7.58 12.46 -28.14
N ALA A 515 7.71 13.62 -27.51
CA ALA A 515 8.94 14.08 -26.88
C ALA A 515 9.17 13.40 -25.51
N LYS A 516 9.59 12.13 -25.53
CA LYS A 516 9.93 11.37 -24.32
C LYS A 516 11.39 11.61 -23.92
N THR A 517 11.61 12.50 -22.97
CA THR A 517 12.84 12.45 -22.16
C THR A 517 12.52 11.71 -20.87
N MET A 518 13.13 10.53 -20.67
CA MET A 518 13.32 10.04 -19.31
C MET A 518 14.09 11.10 -18.50
N PRO A 519 13.87 11.23 -17.18
CA PRO A 519 14.67 12.14 -16.37
C PRO A 519 16.17 11.89 -16.55
N GLU A 520 16.96 12.95 -16.61
CA GLU A 520 18.42 12.79 -16.71
C GLU A 520 18.94 11.94 -15.55
N ALA A 521 19.94 11.10 -15.84
CA ALA A 521 20.47 10.10 -14.92
C ALA A 521 21.05 10.76 -13.65
N SER A 522 20.21 10.91 -12.62
CA SER A 522 20.53 11.71 -11.43
C SER A 522 21.82 11.23 -10.76
N SER A 523 22.59 12.18 -10.22
CA SER A 523 23.86 11.87 -9.57
C SER A 523 23.65 10.82 -8.46
N LEU A 524 24.48 9.78 -8.50
CA LEU A 524 24.59 8.82 -7.40
C LEU A 524 25.29 9.50 -6.23
N ALA A 525 24.90 9.14 -5.01
CA ALA A 525 25.68 9.46 -3.83
C ALA A 525 27.12 8.92 -4.00
N PRO A 526 28.19 9.66 -3.61
CA PRO A 526 29.58 9.26 -3.86
C PRO A 526 29.93 7.85 -3.34
N ARG A 527 29.29 7.44 -2.24
CA ARG A 527 29.47 6.15 -1.57
C ARG A 527 28.43 5.08 -2.01
N GLY A 528 27.37 5.45 -2.72
CA GLY A 528 26.21 4.60 -3.01
C GLY A 528 26.51 3.35 -3.85
N LYS A 529 27.44 3.43 -4.81
CA LYS A 529 27.90 2.24 -5.58
C LYS A 529 28.56 1.18 -4.70
N LEU A 530 29.34 1.64 -3.72
CA LEU A 530 30.09 0.77 -2.81
C LEU A 530 29.12 0.06 -1.86
N VAL A 531 28.21 0.81 -1.23
CA VAL A 531 27.21 0.25 -0.31
C VAL A 531 26.25 -0.70 -1.04
N PHE A 532 25.81 -0.37 -2.25
CA PHE A 532 25.03 -1.29 -3.10
C PHE A 532 25.77 -2.59 -3.38
N GLY A 533 27.03 -2.51 -3.84
CA GLY A 533 27.85 -3.69 -4.13
C GLY A 533 28.12 -4.54 -2.90
N ALA A 534 28.38 -3.91 -1.75
CA ALA A 534 28.60 -4.60 -0.48
C ALA A 534 27.33 -5.28 0.05
N GLY A 535 26.17 -4.61 -0.03
CA GLY A 535 24.88 -5.19 0.39
C GLY A 535 24.51 -6.42 -0.42
N ILE A 536 24.58 -6.33 -1.76
CA ILE A 536 24.34 -7.47 -2.66
C ILE A 536 25.37 -8.59 -2.41
N ALA A 537 26.65 -8.27 -2.17
CA ALA A 537 27.66 -9.27 -1.85
C ALA A 537 27.39 -9.97 -0.50
N CYS A 538 26.91 -9.25 0.52
CA CYS A 538 26.54 -9.85 1.81
C CYS A 538 25.37 -10.83 1.67
N LEU A 539 24.34 -10.46 0.91
CA LEU A 539 23.16 -11.31 0.70
C LEU A 539 23.50 -12.57 -0.13
N LEU A 540 24.26 -12.41 -1.22
CA LEU A 540 24.72 -13.54 -2.05
C LEU A 540 25.73 -14.46 -1.33
N ALA A 541 26.41 -13.97 -0.29
CA ALA A 541 27.31 -14.78 0.52
C ALA A 541 26.58 -15.72 1.50
N VAL A 542 25.28 -15.51 1.78
CA VAL A 542 24.55 -16.29 2.80
C VAL A 542 24.39 -17.77 2.44
N PRO A 543 23.89 -18.16 1.25
CA PRO A 543 23.84 -19.57 0.86
C PRO A 543 25.23 -20.21 0.80
N VAL A 544 26.22 -19.47 0.30
CA VAL A 544 27.62 -19.92 0.22
C VAL A 544 28.23 -20.16 1.60
N PHE A 545 27.91 -19.32 2.60
CA PHE A 545 28.37 -19.49 3.97
C PHE A 545 27.72 -20.73 4.61
N SER A 546 26.40 -20.87 4.53
CA SER A 546 25.70 -22.01 5.14
C SER A 546 26.12 -23.35 4.53
N GLU A 547 26.27 -23.42 3.20
CA GLU A 547 26.78 -24.61 2.51
C GLU A 547 28.23 -24.97 2.92
N LEU A 548 29.12 -23.97 3.04
CA LEU A 548 30.53 -24.21 3.38
C LEU A 548 30.80 -24.43 4.88
N THR A 549 29.86 -24.08 5.76
CA THR A 549 30.05 -24.14 7.23
C THR A 549 29.10 -25.11 7.94
N GLY A 550 27.97 -25.48 7.33
CA GLY A 550 26.88 -26.21 7.99
C GLY A 550 26.14 -25.39 9.06
N LEU A 551 26.31 -24.06 9.09
CA LEU A 551 25.70 -23.18 10.10
C LEU A 551 24.38 -22.54 9.60
N PRO A 552 23.41 -22.31 10.50
CA PRO A 552 22.11 -21.74 10.15
C PRO A 552 22.19 -20.40 9.38
N PRO A 553 21.32 -20.18 8.36
CA PRO A 553 21.36 -18.98 7.51
C PRO A 553 21.24 -17.64 8.25
N TYR A 554 20.53 -17.59 9.39
CA TYR A 554 20.37 -16.35 10.15
C TYR A 554 21.72 -15.83 10.69
N LEU A 555 22.66 -16.73 11.03
CA LEU A 555 23.99 -16.36 11.52
C LEU A 555 24.85 -15.77 10.40
N ALA A 556 24.73 -16.30 9.19
CA ALA A 556 25.35 -15.72 7.99
C ALA A 556 24.80 -14.32 7.72
N MET A 557 23.47 -14.15 7.80
CA MET A 557 22.79 -12.88 7.56
C MET A 557 23.15 -11.81 8.62
N LEU A 558 23.23 -12.20 9.90
CA LEU A 558 23.73 -11.33 10.98
C LEU A 558 25.20 -10.95 10.78
N THR A 559 26.03 -11.87 10.26
CA THR A 559 27.43 -11.57 9.91
C THR A 559 27.51 -10.55 8.77
N GLY A 560 26.66 -10.70 7.74
CA GLY A 560 26.50 -9.72 6.66
C GLY A 560 26.05 -8.34 7.17
N LEU A 561 25.12 -8.29 8.12
CA LEU A 561 24.71 -7.04 8.76
C LEU A 561 25.85 -6.41 9.56
N GLY A 562 26.58 -7.19 10.36
CA GLY A 562 27.75 -6.71 11.11
C GLY A 562 28.86 -6.15 10.21
N ALA A 563 29.08 -6.77 9.05
CA ALA A 563 30.00 -6.28 8.02
C ALA A 563 29.49 -4.95 7.40
N MET A 564 28.22 -4.87 7.02
CA MET A 564 27.59 -3.64 6.49
C MET A 564 27.58 -2.49 7.52
N TRP A 565 27.38 -2.79 8.80
CA TRP A 565 27.49 -1.82 9.88
C TRP A 565 28.92 -1.28 9.98
N THR A 566 29.90 -2.17 10.15
CA THR A 566 31.32 -1.80 10.24
C THR A 566 31.76 -0.97 9.04
N LEU A 567 31.30 -1.34 7.83
CA LEU A 567 31.58 -0.63 6.59
C LEU A 567 30.94 0.77 6.56
N THR A 568 29.67 0.91 6.92
CA THR A 568 28.97 2.21 6.89
C THR A 568 29.47 3.18 7.95
N ASP A 569 29.77 2.71 9.17
CA ASP A 569 30.39 3.54 10.22
C ASP A 569 31.82 3.95 9.84
N ALA A 570 32.64 3.04 9.28
CA ALA A 570 33.98 3.38 8.81
C ALA A 570 33.98 4.40 7.65
N ILE A 571 32.99 4.33 6.76
CA ILE A 571 32.82 5.25 5.63
C ILE A 571 32.36 6.65 6.10
N HIS A 572 31.60 6.74 7.20
CA HIS A 572 31.07 8.00 7.73
C HIS A 572 31.83 8.52 8.97
N MET A 573 33.00 7.94 9.25
CA MET A 573 33.85 8.33 10.38
C MET A 573 34.37 9.77 10.21
N GLY A 574 33.86 10.69 11.03
CA GLY A 574 34.23 12.11 11.05
C GLY A 574 33.20 13.06 10.41
N ASP A 575 32.28 12.54 9.59
CA ASP A 575 31.27 13.34 8.86
C ASP A 575 29.89 13.28 9.55
N GLU A 576 29.80 13.53 10.86
CA GLU A 576 28.57 13.29 11.66
C GLU A 576 27.30 13.92 11.06
N LYS A 577 27.41 15.09 10.42
CA LYS A 577 26.30 15.83 9.78
C LYS A 577 25.92 15.36 8.37
N GLU A 578 26.74 14.54 7.71
CA GLU A 578 26.37 13.86 6.47
C GLU A 578 26.09 12.36 6.70
N ALA A 579 26.31 11.86 7.92
CA ALA A 579 26.01 10.50 8.36
C ALA A 579 24.57 10.28 8.87
N GLU A 580 23.87 11.36 9.25
CA GLU A 580 22.54 11.33 9.84
C GLU A 580 21.50 10.72 8.88
N GLY A 581 20.91 9.58 9.26
CA GLY A 581 19.95 8.84 8.43
C GLY A 581 20.58 7.78 7.52
N LEU A 582 21.91 7.62 7.53
CA LEU A 582 22.66 6.65 6.72
C LEU A 582 23.22 5.47 7.53
N LYS A 583 23.19 5.51 8.86
CA LYS A 583 23.77 4.43 9.69
C LYS A 583 22.79 3.29 9.92
N VAL A 584 23.32 2.13 10.32
CA VAL A 584 22.49 0.95 10.65
C VAL A 584 21.43 1.22 11.73
N PRO A 585 21.68 1.96 12.82
CA PRO A 585 20.63 2.36 13.76
C PRO A 585 19.49 3.18 13.13
N ASP A 586 19.81 4.03 12.16
CA ASP A 586 18.80 4.84 11.46
C ASP A 586 17.96 3.99 10.49
N ALA A 587 18.56 2.94 9.92
CA ALA A 587 17.87 1.94 9.10
C ALA A 587 16.97 1.04 9.98
N LEU A 588 17.48 0.54 11.10
CA LEU A 588 16.72 -0.23 12.09
C LEU A 588 15.46 0.54 12.57
N ALA A 589 15.58 1.85 12.79
CA ALA A 589 14.48 2.72 13.21
C ALA A 589 13.36 2.92 12.15
N LYS A 590 13.58 2.51 10.90
CA LYS A 590 12.59 2.57 9.80
C LYS A 590 11.96 1.22 9.46
N LEU A 591 12.49 0.12 10.00
CA LEU A 591 12.04 -1.23 9.64
C LEU A 591 10.57 -1.45 10.00
N ASP A 592 9.90 -2.26 9.17
CA ASP A 592 8.62 -2.84 9.52
C ASP A 592 8.77 -3.93 10.60
N THR A 593 8.99 -3.47 11.83
CA THR A 593 8.97 -4.30 13.04
C THR A 593 7.60 -4.94 13.24
N SER A 594 6.53 -4.36 12.68
CA SER A 594 5.19 -4.93 12.71
C SER A 594 5.11 -6.19 11.84
N GLY A 595 5.72 -6.19 10.65
CA GLY A 595 5.82 -7.37 9.78
C GLY A 595 6.57 -8.52 10.44
N ILE A 596 7.68 -8.25 11.13
CA ILE A 596 8.44 -9.27 11.87
C ILE A 596 7.60 -9.87 13.02
N LEU A 597 6.90 -9.03 13.79
CA LEU A 597 6.01 -9.48 14.88
C LEU A 597 4.75 -10.19 14.36
N PHE A 598 4.27 -9.83 13.17
CA PHE A 598 3.19 -10.54 12.49
C PHE A 598 3.62 -11.97 12.14
N PHE A 599 4.79 -12.14 11.50
CA PHE A 599 5.32 -13.49 11.21
C PHE A 599 5.57 -14.30 12.49
N LEU A 600 6.11 -13.69 13.55
CA LEU A 600 6.23 -14.34 14.86
C LEU A 600 4.89 -14.89 15.36
N GLY A 601 3.82 -14.07 15.32
CA GLY A 601 2.48 -14.50 15.71
C GLY A 601 1.90 -15.62 14.83
N ILE A 602 2.00 -15.49 13.50
CA ILE A 602 1.52 -16.52 12.56
C ILE A 602 2.21 -17.86 12.79
N LEU A 603 3.54 -17.88 12.86
CA LEU A 603 4.30 -19.14 12.91
C LEU A 603 4.21 -19.81 14.29
N MET A 604 4.15 -19.02 15.38
CA MET A 604 3.88 -19.58 16.70
C MET A 604 2.45 -20.15 16.82
N SER A 605 1.45 -19.57 16.14
CA SER A 605 0.10 -20.16 16.04
C SER A 605 0.08 -21.47 15.24
N ILE A 606 0.83 -21.55 14.14
CA ILE A 606 0.88 -22.74 13.28
C ILE A 606 1.61 -23.89 13.99
N GLY A 607 2.65 -23.60 14.77
CA GLY A 607 3.29 -24.59 15.64
C GLY A 607 2.31 -25.32 16.56
N VAL A 608 1.35 -24.61 17.15
CA VAL A 608 0.31 -25.25 17.98
C VAL A 608 -0.55 -26.22 17.16
N LEU A 609 -0.84 -25.91 15.89
CA LEU A 609 -1.61 -26.81 15.00
C LEU A 609 -0.79 -28.02 14.52
N ASP A 610 0.54 -27.94 14.50
CA ASP A 610 1.42 -29.09 14.27
C ASP A 610 1.51 -30.00 15.51
N LYS A 611 1.88 -29.44 16.67
CA LYS A 611 2.12 -30.22 17.90
C LYS A 611 0.83 -30.83 18.46
N SER A 612 -0.34 -30.22 18.21
CA SER A 612 -1.66 -30.83 18.48
C SER A 612 -2.10 -31.92 17.48
N GLY A 613 -1.39 -32.08 16.35
CA GLY A 613 -1.72 -33.06 15.30
C GLY A 613 -2.78 -32.59 14.29
N LEU A 614 -3.43 -31.45 14.49
CA LEU A 614 -4.47 -30.92 13.61
C LEU A 614 -4.02 -30.74 12.14
N LEU A 615 -2.76 -30.39 11.90
CA LEU A 615 -2.21 -30.32 10.54
C LEU A 615 -2.03 -31.71 9.90
N LYS A 616 -1.75 -32.74 10.69
CA LYS A 616 -1.59 -34.13 10.21
C LYS A 616 -2.94 -34.74 9.86
N ASP A 617 -3.99 -34.42 10.62
CA ASP A 617 -5.38 -34.75 10.26
C ASP A 617 -5.81 -34.04 8.96
N LEU A 618 -5.45 -32.77 8.77
CA LEU A 618 -5.69 -32.04 7.53
C LEU A 618 -4.91 -32.65 6.34
N ALA A 619 -3.67 -33.10 6.55
CA ALA A 619 -2.87 -33.77 5.54
C ALA A 619 -3.50 -35.11 5.10
N MET A 620 -3.93 -35.94 6.05
CA MET A 620 -4.68 -37.18 5.77
C MET A 620 -5.97 -36.88 4.99
N PHE A 621 -6.74 -35.88 5.40
CA PHE A 621 -7.95 -35.48 4.67
C PHE A 621 -7.66 -35.05 3.21
N LEU A 622 -6.59 -34.30 2.95
CA LEU A 622 -6.23 -33.94 1.58
C LEU A 622 -5.73 -35.15 0.77
N ASN A 623 -4.91 -36.01 1.36
CA ASN A 623 -4.38 -37.22 0.70
C ASN A 623 -5.49 -38.22 0.34
N ASP A 624 -6.50 -38.39 1.21
CA ASP A 624 -7.65 -39.28 0.97
C ASP A 624 -8.62 -38.77 -0.11
N ASN A 625 -8.63 -37.45 -0.37
CA ASN A 625 -9.62 -36.80 -1.25
C ASN A 625 -9.05 -36.21 -2.55
N LEU A 626 -7.73 -36.06 -2.70
CA LEU A 626 -7.08 -35.48 -3.89
C LEU A 626 -6.17 -36.50 -4.61
N PRO A 627 -6.13 -36.54 -5.96
CA PRO A 627 -5.50 -37.65 -6.69
C PRO A 627 -3.96 -37.70 -6.69
N GLY A 628 -3.27 -36.76 -6.04
CA GLY A 628 -1.81 -36.65 -6.08
C GLY A 628 -1.29 -35.34 -5.46
N GLN A 629 -0.03 -35.37 -5.04
CA GLN A 629 0.66 -34.27 -4.35
C GLN A 629 0.80 -33.01 -5.21
N GLU A 630 0.86 -33.16 -6.54
CA GLU A 630 0.86 -32.04 -7.50
C GLU A 630 -0.45 -31.24 -7.44
N ILE A 631 -1.57 -31.94 -7.25
CA ILE A 631 -2.90 -31.34 -7.16
C ILE A 631 -3.05 -30.67 -5.78
N ILE A 632 -2.53 -31.29 -4.73
CA ILE A 632 -2.45 -30.69 -3.38
C ILE A 632 -1.66 -29.37 -3.44
N ALA A 633 -0.43 -29.39 -3.95
CA ALA A 633 0.41 -28.19 -4.07
C ALA A 633 -0.25 -27.11 -4.96
N THR A 634 -0.86 -27.51 -6.08
CA THR A 634 -1.60 -26.58 -6.96
C THR A 634 -2.82 -25.96 -6.26
N VAL A 635 -3.54 -26.71 -5.42
CA VAL A 635 -4.67 -26.19 -4.63
C VAL A 635 -4.18 -25.24 -3.53
N ILE A 636 -3.04 -25.53 -2.89
CA ILE A 636 -2.45 -24.68 -1.85
C ILE A 636 -1.92 -23.37 -2.44
N GLY A 637 -1.29 -23.39 -3.62
CA GLY A 637 -0.92 -22.16 -4.33
C GLY A 637 -2.13 -21.32 -4.75
N ILE A 638 -3.23 -21.94 -5.17
CA ILE A 638 -4.48 -21.22 -5.46
C ILE A 638 -5.12 -20.67 -4.17
N ALA A 639 -5.01 -21.38 -3.04
CA ALA A 639 -5.41 -20.85 -1.72
C ALA A 639 -4.54 -19.66 -1.31
N SER A 640 -3.26 -19.63 -1.71
CA SER A 640 -2.34 -18.51 -1.50
C SER A 640 -2.73 -17.24 -2.27
N ALA A 641 -3.71 -17.29 -3.17
CA ALA A 641 -4.29 -16.07 -3.72
C ALA A 641 -5.25 -15.36 -2.73
N LEU A 642 -5.75 -16.07 -1.70
CA LEU A 642 -6.76 -15.59 -0.75
C LEU A 642 -6.22 -15.44 0.68
N ILE A 643 -5.20 -16.22 1.03
CA ILE A 643 -4.48 -16.21 2.30
C ILE A 643 -3.01 -15.91 1.97
N ASP A 644 -2.31 -15.16 2.81
CA ASP A 644 -0.88 -14.85 2.60
C ASP A 644 -0.02 -16.13 2.51
N ASN A 645 1.08 -16.08 1.76
CA ASN A 645 1.83 -17.29 1.39
C ASN A 645 2.57 -17.94 2.58
N VAL A 646 3.11 -17.12 3.49
CA VAL A 646 3.81 -17.56 4.71
C VAL A 646 2.96 -18.49 5.59
N PRO A 647 1.70 -18.14 5.96
CA PRO A 647 0.74 -19.06 6.59
C PRO A 647 0.65 -20.46 5.96
N LEU A 648 0.51 -20.53 4.64
CA LEU A 648 0.21 -21.80 3.96
C LEU A 648 1.44 -22.70 3.86
N VAL A 649 2.61 -22.12 3.63
CA VAL A 649 3.86 -22.89 3.57
C VAL A 649 4.25 -23.43 4.94
N ALA A 650 4.12 -22.61 5.99
CA ALA A 650 4.31 -23.06 7.37
C ALA A 650 3.32 -24.16 7.76
N ALA A 651 2.05 -24.05 7.35
CA ALA A 651 1.07 -25.11 7.55
C ALA A 651 1.50 -26.41 6.83
N THR A 652 1.98 -26.34 5.58
CA THR A 652 2.44 -27.55 4.87
C THR A 652 3.63 -28.24 5.51
N MET A 653 4.50 -27.53 6.22
CA MET A 653 5.61 -28.13 6.97
C MET A 653 5.12 -28.97 8.16
N GLY A 654 4.03 -28.58 8.83
CA GLY A 654 3.38 -29.40 9.87
C GLY A 654 2.44 -30.49 9.33
N MET A 655 2.08 -30.40 8.05
CA MET A 655 1.25 -31.42 7.36
C MET A 655 2.07 -32.60 6.83
N TYR A 656 3.32 -32.37 6.41
CA TYR A 656 4.15 -33.37 5.71
C TYR A 656 5.54 -33.48 6.35
N ASP A 657 5.87 -34.67 6.88
CA ASP A 657 7.10 -34.90 7.64
C ASP A 657 8.31 -35.14 6.71
N LEU A 658 9.47 -34.57 7.06
CA LEU A 658 10.76 -34.76 6.37
C LEU A 658 11.24 -36.22 6.31
N ALA A 659 10.76 -37.08 7.23
CA ALA A 659 11.04 -38.51 7.23
C ALA A 659 10.27 -39.28 6.14
N GLU A 660 9.16 -38.74 5.64
CA GLU A 660 8.40 -39.28 4.50
C GLU A 660 8.76 -38.52 3.20
N TYR A 661 8.85 -37.18 3.29
CA TYR A 661 9.16 -36.25 2.21
C TYR A 661 10.55 -35.65 2.42
N GLY A 662 11.59 -36.36 1.96
CA GLY A 662 12.99 -35.96 2.17
C GLY A 662 13.33 -34.56 1.61
N THR A 663 14.47 -34.02 2.03
CA THR A 663 15.04 -32.77 1.48
C THR A 663 15.08 -32.80 -0.05
N ASP A 664 14.62 -31.70 -0.67
CA ASP A 664 14.44 -31.52 -2.10
C ASP A 664 13.43 -32.47 -2.78
N ASP A 665 12.53 -33.12 -2.03
CA ASP A 665 11.41 -33.87 -2.62
C ASP A 665 10.54 -32.99 -3.55
N ARG A 666 9.95 -33.64 -4.56
CA ARG A 666 9.08 -33.05 -5.57
C ARG A 666 7.93 -32.25 -4.96
N LEU A 667 7.40 -32.65 -3.80
CA LEU A 667 6.40 -31.89 -3.04
C LEU A 667 6.93 -30.52 -2.62
N TRP A 668 8.13 -30.44 -2.03
CA TRP A 668 8.67 -29.19 -1.49
C TRP A 668 9.00 -28.16 -2.57
N GLN A 669 9.60 -28.60 -3.67
CA GLN A 669 9.84 -27.74 -4.84
C GLN A 669 8.50 -27.23 -5.42
N LEU A 670 7.47 -28.09 -5.48
CA LEU A 670 6.12 -27.68 -5.91
C LEU A 670 5.43 -26.74 -4.93
N ILE A 671 5.57 -26.91 -3.62
CA ILE A 671 5.00 -26.00 -2.62
C ILE A 671 5.66 -24.62 -2.72
N ALA A 672 6.99 -24.54 -2.85
CA ALA A 672 7.69 -23.28 -3.06
C ALA A 672 7.21 -22.57 -4.35
N LEU A 673 7.12 -23.31 -5.47
CA LEU A 673 6.62 -22.77 -6.74
C LEU A 673 5.16 -22.32 -6.65
N CYS A 674 4.28 -23.16 -6.11
CA CYS A 674 2.84 -22.90 -6.07
C CYS A 674 2.47 -21.80 -5.07
N ALA A 675 2.98 -21.84 -3.84
CA ALA A 675 2.64 -20.82 -2.85
C ALA A 675 3.24 -19.45 -3.21
N GLY A 676 4.52 -19.42 -3.60
CA GLY A 676 5.18 -18.17 -3.96
C GLY A 676 4.56 -17.47 -5.19
N THR A 677 4.28 -18.21 -6.26
CA THR A 677 3.67 -17.62 -7.48
C THR A 677 2.14 -17.48 -7.42
N GLY A 678 1.44 -18.34 -6.67
CA GLY A 678 -0.02 -18.31 -6.52
C GLY A 678 -0.53 -17.03 -5.87
N GLY A 679 0.25 -16.45 -4.94
CA GLY A 679 0.00 -15.13 -4.34
C GLY A 679 0.01 -13.95 -5.31
N SER A 680 0.36 -14.14 -6.59
CA SER A 680 0.19 -13.13 -7.65
C SER A 680 -1.17 -13.19 -8.36
N ILE A 681 -1.96 -14.26 -8.18
CA ILE A 681 -3.26 -14.42 -8.87
C ILE A 681 -4.27 -13.37 -8.39
N LEU A 682 -4.23 -12.94 -7.13
CA LEU A 682 -5.02 -11.83 -6.61
C LEU A 682 -4.11 -10.85 -5.86
N VAL A 683 -4.42 -9.55 -5.90
CA VAL A 683 -3.58 -8.51 -5.31
C VAL A 683 -3.45 -8.60 -3.78
N ILE A 684 -4.36 -9.30 -3.10
CA ILE A 684 -4.30 -9.54 -1.65
C ILE A 684 -3.51 -10.79 -1.25
N GLY A 685 -3.13 -11.65 -2.21
CA GLY A 685 -2.48 -12.95 -1.95
C GLY A 685 -0.99 -12.90 -1.61
N SER A 686 -0.40 -11.70 -1.51
CA SER A 686 1.00 -11.54 -1.12
C SER A 686 1.27 -10.13 -0.59
N ALA A 687 2.25 -10.01 0.31
CA ALA A 687 2.74 -8.72 0.81
C ALA A 687 3.11 -7.74 -0.31
N SER A 688 3.73 -8.23 -1.40
CA SER A 688 3.98 -7.48 -2.64
C SER A 688 2.72 -6.79 -3.19
N GLY A 689 1.63 -7.55 -3.34
CA GLY A 689 0.37 -7.04 -3.87
C GLY A 689 -0.30 -6.02 -2.95
N VAL A 690 -0.32 -6.28 -1.64
CA VAL A 690 -0.85 -5.33 -0.64
C VAL A 690 -0.04 -4.03 -0.63
N ALA A 691 1.29 -4.10 -0.77
CA ALA A 691 2.12 -2.90 -0.91
C ALA A 691 1.83 -2.11 -2.19
N LEU A 692 1.53 -2.79 -3.30
CA LEU A 692 1.07 -2.13 -4.53
C LEU A 692 -0.28 -1.41 -4.33
N MET A 693 -1.22 -1.98 -3.57
CA MET A 693 -2.48 -1.31 -3.22
C MET A 693 -2.21 -0.04 -2.40
N GLY A 694 -1.40 -0.13 -1.34
CA GLY A 694 -1.05 1.02 -0.50
C GLY A 694 -0.29 2.12 -1.25
N LEU A 695 0.58 1.76 -2.21
CA LEU A 695 1.39 2.71 -2.97
C LEU A 695 0.66 3.32 -4.17
N GLU A 696 0.12 2.52 -5.09
CA GLU A 696 -0.48 3.02 -6.35
C GLU A 696 -2.02 3.04 -6.35
N LYS A 697 -2.64 2.74 -5.20
CA LYS A 697 -4.10 2.72 -5.03
C LYS A 697 -4.77 1.86 -6.11
N VAL A 698 -4.15 0.69 -6.33
CA VAL A 698 -4.68 -0.38 -7.19
C VAL A 698 -5.88 -1.00 -6.49
N ASP A 699 -7.03 -0.94 -7.14
CA ASP A 699 -8.27 -1.55 -6.65
C ASP A 699 -8.28 -3.07 -6.90
N PHE A 700 -8.89 -3.83 -5.96
CA PHE A 700 -8.99 -5.29 -6.05
C PHE A 700 -9.74 -5.76 -7.30
N LEU A 701 -10.88 -5.13 -7.65
CA LEU A 701 -11.68 -5.49 -8.81
C LEU A 701 -10.97 -5.07 -10.12
N TRP A 702 -10.21 -3.96 -10.10
CA TRP A 702 -9.33 -3.59 -11.20
C TRP A 702 -8.26 -4.66 -11.44
N TYR A 703 -7.59 -5.15 -10.40
CA TYR A 703 -6.56 -6.19 -10.53
C TYR A 703 -7.19 -7.53 -10.98
N LEU A 704 -8.30 -7.93 -10.38
CA LEU A 704 -9.08 -9.12 -10.74
C LEU A 704 -9.44 -9.13 -12.24
N LYS A 705 -9.83 -7.97 -12.79
CA LYS A 705 -10.21 -7.82 -14.20
C LYS A 705 -9.03 -7.69 -15.16
N ASN A 706 -7.88 -7.17 -14.70
CA ASN A 706 -6.77 -6.79 -15.59
C ASN A 706 -5.52 -7.65 -15.48
N VAL A 707 -5.29 -8.32 -14.34
CA VAL A 707 -4.00 -8.95 -14.03
C VAL A 707 -4.17 -10.42 -13.72
N SER A 708 -5.17 -10.79 -12.91
CA SER A 708 -5.37 -12.15 -12.39
C SER A 708 -5.39 -13.25 -13.46
N PHE A 709 -5.97 -13.00 -14.64
CA PHE A 709 -5.94 -13.97 -15.73
C PHE A 709 -4.52 -14.17 -16.30
N GLY A 710 -3.74 -13.10 -16.45
CA GLY A 710 -2.36 -13.19 -16.90
C GLY A 710 -1.48 -13.91 -15.87
N ALA A 711 -1.61 -13.54 -14.60
CA ALA A 711 -0.92 -14.20 -13.48
C ALA A 711 -1.29 -15.70 -13.38
N ALA A 712 -2.56 -16.06 -13.54
CA ALA A 712 -3.00 -17.46 -13.55
C ALA A 712 -2.44 -18.25 -14.75
N VAL A 713 -2.31 -17.64 -15.94
CA VAL A 713 -1.65 -18.27 -17.08
C VAL A 713 -0.16 -18.50 -16.79
N GLY A 714 0.53 -17.53 -16.18
CA GLY A 714 1.91 -17.71 -15.73
C GLY A 714 2.05 -18.85 -14.72
N TYR A 715 1.23 -18.83 -13.66
CA TYR A 715 1.16 -19.85 -12.61
C TYR A 715 1.06 -21.27 -13.18
N PHE A 716 0.05 -21.55 -14.02
CA PHE A 716 -0.12 -22.87 -14.62
C PHE A 716 0.97 -23.20 -15.64
N ALA A 717 1.55 -22.22 -16.35
CA ALA A 717 2.67 -22.45 -17.25
C ALA A 717 3.97 -22.79 -16.50
N GLY A 718 4.20 -22.20 -15.31
CA GLY A 718 5.30 -22.55 -14.42
C GLY A 718 5.16 -23.99 -13.92
N ILE A 719 4.00 -24.35 -13.35
CA ILE A 719 3.71 -25.72 -12.88
C ILE A 719 3.87 -26.73 -14.04
N ALA A 720 3.29 -26.47 -15.21
CA ALA A 720 3.42 -27.35 -16.37
C ALA A 720 4.89 -27.51 -16.84
N THR A 721 5.71 -26.46 -16.72
CA THR A 721 7.14 -26.51 -17.01
C THR A 721 7.87 -27.39 -16.02
N TYR A 722 7.64 -27.20 -14.71
CA TYR A 722 8.25 -28.01 -13.66
C TYR A 722 7.88 -29.50 -13.80
N LEU A 723 6.60 -29.81 -14.05
CA LEU A 723 6.15 -31.19 -14.22
C LEU A 723 6.78 -31.85 -15.47
N ALA A 724 6.94 -31.10 -16.56
CA ALA A 724 7.63 -31.58 -17.76
C ALA A 724 9.14 -31.76 -17.54
N GLU A 725 9.78 -30.85 -16.81
CA GLU A 725 11.20 -30.92 -16.45
C GLU A 725 11.50 -32.09 -15.51
N SER A 726 10.75 -32.22 -14.43
CA SER A 726 10.80 -33.35 -13.50
C SER A 726 10.57 -34.68 -14.23
N ALA A 727 9.64 -34.74 -15.19
CA ALA A 727 9.43 -35.91 -16.04
C ALA A 727 10.58 -36.21 -17.01
N VAL A 728 11.33 -35.20 -17.47
CA VAL A 728 12.55 -35.40 -18.29
C VAL A 728 13.70 -35.91 -17.43
N ILE A 729 13.94 -35.29 -16.27
CA ILE A 729 15.06 -35.60 -15.37
C ILE A 729 14.89 -36.99 -14.76
N HIS A 730 13.72 -37.28 -14.17
CA HIS A 730 13.46 -38.50 -13.42
C HIS A 730 12.80 -39.61 -14.25
N GLY A 731 12.00 -39.25 -15.27
CA GLY A 731 11.23 -40.20 -16.10
C GLY A 731 11.96 -40.76 -17.32
N GLY A 732 13.28 -40.56 -17.45
CA GLY A 732 14.07 -41.09 -18.57
C GLY A 732 13.95 -40.29 -19.87
N GLY A 733 13.89 -38.96 -19.77
CA GLY A 733 13.83 -38.04 -20.91
C GLY A 733 12.46 -37.95 -21.56
N ILE A 734 12.40 -37.93 -22.90
CA ILE A 734 11.16 -37.72 -23.66
C ILE A 734 10.11 -38.81 -23.38
N GLY A 735 10.53 -40.03 -23.00
CA GLY A 735 9.64 -41.10 -22.56
C GLY A 735 8.85 -40.74 -21.29
N GLY A 736 9.47 -40.03 -20.36
CA GLY A 736 8.83 -39.52 -19.15
C GLY A 736 7.75 -38.49 -19.47
N ILE A 737 7.97 -37.60 -20.44
CA ILE A 737 6.95 -36.65 -20.92
C ILE A 737 5.73 -37.42 -21.48
N THR A 738 5.94 -38.49 -22.26
CA THR A 738 4.83 -39.30 -22.79
C THR A 738 4.07 -40.07 -21.71
N ASN A 739 4.75 -40.48 -20.63
CA ASN A 739 4.10 -41.09 -19.46
C ASN A 739 3.29 -40.05 -18.67
N LEU A 740 3.85 -38.86 -18.41
CA LEU A 740 3.17 -37.75 -17.75
C LEU A 740 1.86 -37.37 -18.45
N PHE A 741 1.87 -37.30 -19.80
CA PHE A 741 0.64 -37.05 -20.56
C PHE A 741 -0.38 -38.20 -20.46
N ALA A 742 0.07 -39.46 -20.39
CA ALA A 742 -0.82 -40.61 -20.21
C ALA A 742 -1.43 -40.65 -18.78
N GLU A 743 -0.63 -40.35 -17.76
CA GLU A 743 -1.07 -40.23 -16.36
C GLU A 743 -2.07 -39.09 -16.20
N ALA A 744 -1.76 -37.89 -16.69
CA ALA A 744 -2.68 -36.75 -16.69
C ALA A 744 -3.99 -37.08 -17.43
N GLN A 745 -3.92 -37.77 -18.58
CA GLN A 745 -5.11 -38.21 -19.32
C GLN A 745 -5.92 -39.28 -18.56
N SER A 746 -5.29 -40.07 -17.69
CA SER A 746 -5.96 -41.04 -16.80
C SER A 746 -6.57 -40.39 -15.53
N GLN A 747 -5.97 -39.30 -15.03
CA GLN A 747 -6.44 -38.55 -13.87
C GLN A 747 -7.55 -37.55 -14.21
N ILE A 748 -7.60 -36.98 -15.43
CA ILE A 748 -8.65 -36.03 -15.84
C ILE A 748 -10.09 -36.57 -15.58
N PRO A 749 -10.43 -37.83 -15.91
CA PRO A 749 -11.71 -38.43 -15.52
C PRO A 749 -11.94 -38.52 -14.01
N GLN A 750 -10.89 -38.74 -13.21
CA GLN A 750 -10.97 -38.81 -11.74
C GLN A 750 -11.18 -37.41 -11.14
N ILE A 751 -10.47 -36.38 -11.64
CA ILE A 751 -10.66 -34.97 -11.24
C ILE A 751 -12.09 -34.50 -11.51
N GLY A 752 -12.70 -34.97 -12.62
CA GLY A 752 -14.11 -34.77 -12.93
C GLY A 752 -15.11 -35.59 -12.09
N GLN A 753 -14.62 -36.56 -11.30
CA GLN A 753 -15.40 -37.39 -10.37
C GLN A 753 -15.16 -37.03 -8.89
N ILE A 754 -14.18 -36.19 -8.56
CA ILE A 754 -14.04 -35.59 -7.22
C ILE A 754 -15.36 -34.92 -6.86
N ASP A 755 -16.01 -35.38 -5.79
CA ASP A 755 -17.27 -34.79 -5.38
C ASP A 755 -17.03 -33.49 -4.60
N TRP A 756 -16.79 -32.41 -5.35
CA TRP A 756 -16.75 -31.04 -4.83
C TRP A 756 -18.08 -30.58 -4.19
N HIS A 757 -19.17 -31.38 -4.27
CA HIS A 757 -20.32 -31.23 -3.39
C HIS A 757 -20.10 -31.95 -2.05
N GLY A 758 -19.77 -33.23 -2.13
CA GLY A 758 -19.53 -34.17 -1.03
C GLY A 758 -18.44 -33.68 -0.10
N MET A 759 -17.26 -33.30 -0.58
CA MET A 759 -16.19 -32.73 0.23
C MET A 759 -16.63 -31.42 0.93
N GLY A 760 -17.35 -30.55 0.22
CA GLY A 760 -17.86 -29.30 0.79
C GLY A 760 -18.95 -29.54 1.85
N VAL A 761 -19.75 -30.60 1.66
CA VAL A 761 -20.77 -31.06 2.60
C VAL A 761 -20.16 -31.91 3.72
N GLN A 762 -19.01 -32.57 3.54
CA GLN A 762 -18.28 -33.27 4.59
C GLN A 762 -17.53 -32.29 5.48
N ALA A 763 -16.93 -31.24 4.91
CA ALA A 763 -16.39 -30.13 5.70
C ALA A 763 -17.53 -29.42 6.48
N ALA A 764 -18.66 -29.12 5.84
CA ALA A 764 -19.82 -28.55 6.51
C ALA A 764 -20.44 -29.51 7.55
N ASN A 765 -20.51 -30.81 7.27
CA ASN A 765 -21.03 -31.82 8.20
C ASN A 765 -20.03 -32.14 9.32
N ALA A 766 -18.72 -31.99 9.13
CA ALA A 766 -17.75 -32.04 10.21
C ALA A 766 -17.97 -30.85 11.14
N ILE A 767 -18.18 -29.65 10.58
CA ILE A 767 -18.55 -28.45 11.34
C ILE A 767 -19.94 -28.60 12.03
N ASP A 768 -20.93 -29.23 11.40
CA ASP A 768 -22.27 -29.47 11.99
C ASP A 768 -22.29 -30.64 12.99
N VAL A 769 -21.48 -31.69 12.80
CA VAL A 769 -21.28 -32.77 13.79
C VAL A 769 -20.54 -32.23 15.00
N VAL A 770 -19.55 -31.35 14.79
CA VAL A 770 -18.95 -30.53 15.85
C VAL A 770 -20.04 -29.67 16.51
N ALA A 771 -20.83 -28.88 15.77
CA ALA A 771 -21.85 -28.00 16.33
C ALA A 771 -22.98 -28.73 17.07
N THR A 772 -23.30 -29.98 16.69
CA THR A 772 -24.25 -30.85 17.40
C THR A 772 -23.61 -31.68 18.53
N SER A 773 -22.28 -31.71 18.61
CA SER A 773 -21.53 -32.12 19.82
C SER A 773 -21.37 -30.98 20.83
N VAL A 774 -21.70 -29.74 20.42
CA VAL A 774 -21.73 -28.52 21.26
C VAL A 774 -23.15 -28.23 21.82
N GLN A 775 -24.14 -29.09 21.52
CA GLN A 775 -25.51 -29.04 22.09
C GLN A 775 -25.74 -30.09 23.17
#